data_AF-A0A3D5M6W8-F1
#
_entry.id   AF-A0A3D5M6W8-F1
#
_cell.length_a   1.000
_cell.length_b   1.000
_cell.length_c   1.000
_cell.angle_alpha   90.00
_cell.angle_beta   90.00
_cell.angle_gamma   90.00
#
_symmetry.space_group_name_H-M   'P 1'
#
loop_
_entity.id
_entity.type
_entity.pdbx_description
1 polymer ?
#
loop_
_entity_poly.entity_id
_entity_poly.type
_entity_poly.pdbx_seq_one_letter_code
_entity_poly.pdbx_strand_id
1 'polypeptide(L)'
;MNNHGLNAAVVTILLVLSSLVSPAFAQLDSDSFESYAVGSTIAGQGSWDTWDQAAGVDSVVVDTFNSTTGGVNSLELQDNDDIVRLFNGLNQGQFEFTSNVYVPSGQAGTYYFILLNTYEHNGPKNWSVQIEMSDATGLVTDAGGSSAITGLSTPTQLRYDQWIEIRVVVDIDNNLYSAYYAGTEIMRENVWQVGGSNQMRCLDLYNGSGGTFYYDDVYVDVLGGCGNCCPFDTLNCVSDCVTDTVDLSWTSFQPGPYSQGITVIRDGVDIATLPGNATSYQDIGVDDGVHNYEIVGLCTATTSWSSSCSLIHCSAIDNDTCDTALPITLGIPTDFDTTFALLDPSAPAFSCGNGGSVDQWYTFTPPCDSVFNISLCGSSYDTAFEVFDAGPTPGNCAGMTLIECNDDSCGFQSALNLTAFVGTTYLLRISGFGGDRGPGTILIDVSPITGLTGFYDCLSGFVEIAWDGAGIGPTYDEYEVFKDGVSLASGLPSGTTFFTDTSPVPGSAFYEVVGTSTNCGLSSAPTGLALTVPDINATDIIFRVENVAGAVDSAGALSDALTATGRLPLIVEGQPENAPCGLLDPGTSAIERIWYCGGTFPNNAAMSVGSSLAIADAQFLGIGIYVEAGDAWGFDPVDPSFGAIDGVADGIFDGDDTFLTMNGLDSTFGLDLSAYAAVDYTQDAGAGNDWTDQLVATTTDSLGPDAAPIWEESLSTYSTGVYYSTNAGGKVICQSWEFGGFTGDRDALVELYATAMAGGGGGPVLPEFRRGDSNGDGGFNIADAVFLLAGLFSGGPASACADASDANDDGGVNIADAIFKLATLFSGGPVLPAPGSVDCGPDPTDTDALDCASYNCP
;
A
#
# COMPACT_ATOMS: atom_id res chain seq x y z
N MET A 1 30.07 -59.15 -4.96
CA MET A 1 30.36 -58.92 -6.39
C MET A 1 29.32 -57.93 -6.89
N ASN A 2 29.58 -56.69 -7.29
CA ASN A 2 30.73 -55.79 -7.25
C ASN A 2 30.13 -54.37 -7.34
N ASN A 3 30.71 -53.43 -6.57
CA ASN A 3 30.62 -51.98 -6.75
C ASN A 3 31.24 -51.56 -8.09
N HIS A 4 30.70 -50.54 -8.75
CA HIS A 4 31.42 -49.55 -9.57
C HIS A 4 30.51 -48.30 -9.69
N GLY A 5 30.86 -47.06 -9.33
CA GLY A 5 32.16 -46.43 -9.12
C GLY A 5 32.51 -45.55 -10.32
N LEU A 6 32.30 -44.23 -10.19
CA LEU A 6 32.76 -43.19 -11.12
C LEU A 6 34.28 -43.28 -11.34
N ASN A 7 34.75 -43.07 -12.58
CA ASN A 7 35.96 -42.28 -12.86
C ASN A 7 36.20 -41.99 -14.36
N ALA A 8 36.44 -40.70 -14.62
CA ALA A 8 37.32 -40.03 -15.59
C ALA A 8 37.82 -40.78 -16.85
N ALA A 9 37.55 -40.18 -18.01
CA ALA A 9 38.35 -40.37 -19.22
C ALA A 9 38.84 -39.01 -19.74
N VAL A 10 40.16 -38.88 -19.76
CA VAL A 10 40.98 -37.81 -20.31
C VAL A 10 40.75 -37.70 -21.83
N VAL A 11 40.46 -36.49 -22.33
CA VAL A 11 40.60 -36.17 -23.75
C VAL A 11 41.77 -35.19 -23.91
N THR A 12 42.82 -35.70 -24.53
CA THR A 12 44.00 -34.96 -24.99
C THR A 12 43.59 -33.97 -26.08
N ILE A 13 43.63 -32.66 -25.81
CA ILE A 13 43.49 -31.64 -26.85
C ILE A 13 44.87 -31.36 -27.45
N LEU A 14 44.93 -31.62 -28.75
CA LEU A 14 46.06 -31.37 -29.64
C LEU A 14 46.34 -29.86 -29.69
N LEU A 15 47.59 -29.45 -29.40
CA LEU A 15 48.10 -28.12 -29.73
C LEU A 15 48.07 -27.95 -31.26
N VAL A 16 47.10 -27.19 -31.76
CA VAL A 16 47.18 -26.56 -33.08
C VAL A 16 47.75 -25.16 -32.84
N LEU A 17 49.02 -24.96 -33.21
CA LEU A 17 49.54 -23.63 -33.51
C LEU A 17 48.73 -23.07 -34.69
N SER A 18 47.63 -22.38 -34.41
CA SER A 18 47.05 -21.43 -35.36
C SER A 18 47.80 -20.12 -35.19
N SER A 19 48.53 -19.73 -36.23
CA SER A 19 48.99 -18.36 -36.42
C SER A 19 47.87 -17.38 -36.10
N LEU A 20 48.04 -16.58 -35.06
CA LEU A 20 47.23 -15.40 -34.76
C LEU A 20 47.33 -14.46 -35.98
N VAL A 21 46.36 -14.57 -36.89
CA VAL A 21 45.98 -13.42 -37.70
C VAL A 21 45.10 -12.61 -36.76
N SER A 22 45.62 -11.49 -36.26
CA SER A 22 44.79 -10.53 -35.52
C SER A 22 43.52 -10.28 -36.33
N PRO A 23 42.31 -10.37 -35.74
CA PRO A 23 41.14 -9.83 -36.43
C PRO A 23 41.46 -8.38 -36.81
N ALA A 24 41.15 -7.99 -38.03
CA ALA A 24 41.39 -6.63 -38.48
C ALA A 24 40.45 -5.71 -37.68
N PHE A 25 40.99 -5.03 -36.67
CA PHE A 25 40.27 -3.96 -35.97
C PHE A 25 40.06 -2.80 -36.95
N ALA A 26 38.88 -2.20 -36.91
CA ALA A 26 38.61 -0.95 -37.58
C ALA A 26 38.46 0.11 -36.48
N GLN A 27 39.40 1.05 -36.46
CA GLN A 27 39.39 2.18 -35.53
C GLN A 27 38.25 3.13 -35.90
N LEU A 28 37.29 3.26 -34.99
CA LEU A 28 36.23 4.25 -35.09
C LEU A 28 36.76 5.61 -34.69
N ASP A 29 37.48 5.63 -33.57
CA ASP A 29 37.95 6.85 -32.98
C ASP A 29 39.32 6.71 -32.35
N SER A 30 40.04 7.83 -32.32
CA SER A 30 41.33 7.91 -31.68
C SER A 30 41.69 9.33 -31.29
N ASP A 31 42.34 9.48 -30.15
CA ASP A 31 43.03 10.70 -29.79
C ASP A 31 44.37 10.38 -29.14
N SER A 32 45.45 10.76 -29.81
CA SER A 32 46.81 10.65 -29.28
C SER A 32 47.28 11.95 -28.61
N PHE A 33 46.42 12.98 -28.54
CA PHE A 33 46.69 14.32 -28.01
C PHE A 33 47.81 15.14 -28.69
N GLU A 34 48.52 14.56 -29.66
CA GLU A 34 49.61 15.19 -30.42
C GLU A 34 49.14 16.37 -31.28
N SER A 35 47.85 16.45 -31.60
CA SER A 35 47.31 17.52 -32.45
C SER A 35 47.07 18.84 -31.69
N TYR A 36 47.06 18.79 -30.36
CA TYR A 36 46.76 19.93 -29.50
C TYR A 36 48.01 20.67 -29.04
N ALA A 37 47.84 21.94 -28.69
CA ALA A 37 48.95 22.75 -28.18
C ALA A 37 49.25 22.39 -26.72
N VAL A 38 50.52 22.17 -26.40
CA VAL A 38 51.00 22.01 -25.01
C VAL A 38 50.58 23.23 -24.17
N GLY A 39 50.00 22.97 -23.00
CA GLY A 39 49.46 23.96 -22.08
C GLY A 39 48.04 24.46 -22.40
N SER A 40 47.38 23.92 -23.44
CA SER A 40 45.96 24.16 -23.68
C SER A 40 45.09 23.21 -22.87
N THR A 41 43.89 23.68 -22.48
CA THR A 41 42.88 22.82 -21.86
C THR A 41 42.14 22.02 -22.92
N ILE A 42 41.65 20.82 -22.62
CA ILE A 42 41.16 19.90 -23.66
C ILE A 42 39.66 20.07 -23.97
N ALA A 43 38.84 20.51 -23.02
CA ALA A 43 37.41 20.67 -23.26
C ALA A 43 37.11 21.68 -24.39
N GLY A 44 36.16 21.32 -25.25
CA GLY A 44 35.83 22.07 -26.45
C GLY A 44 36.84 21.91 -27.60
N GLN A 45 37.88 21.09 -27.44
CA GLN A 45 38.77 20.66 -28.52
C GLN A 45 38.49 19.20 -28.91
N GLY A 46 38.50 18.91 -30.21
CA GLY A 46 38.14 17.59 -30.69
C GLY A 46 36.70 17.22 -30.31
N SER A 47 36.54 16.08 -29.64
CA SER A 47 35.25 15.58 -29.15
C SER A 47 35.17 15.55 -27.61
N TRP A 48 36.06 16.28 -26.94
CA TRP A 48 36.15 16.34 -25.48
C TRP A 48 35.32 17.50 -24.94
N ASP A 49 34.62 17.26 -23.84
CA ASP A 49 33.91 18.27 -23.05
C ASP A 49 34.20 18.07 -21.56
N THR A 50 33.83 19.03 -20.70
CA THR A 50 33.87 18.81 -19.26
C THR A 50 32.64 18.07 -18.77
N TRP A 51 32.81 17.32 -17.69
CA TRP A 51 31.68 16.70 -17.00
C TRP A 51 30.61 17.73 -16.62
N ASP A 52 29.36 17.48 -17.01
CA ASP A 52 28.19 18.36 -16.79
C ASP A 52 28.38 19.80 -17.31
N GLN A 53 29.37 20.03 -18.18
CA GLN A 53 29.83 21.36 -18.58
C GLN A 53 30.24 22.22 -17.37
N ALA A 54 30.67 21.55 -16.29
CA ALA A 54 31.03 22.19 -15.05
C ALA A 54 32.31 23.00 -15.22
N ALA A 55 32.36 24.14 -14.52
CA ALA A 55 33.55 24.98 -14.50
C ALA A 55 34.60 24.38 -13.55
N GLY A 56 35.86 24.35 -14.01
CA GLY A 56 37.01 24.01 -13.16
C GLY A 56 37.35 22.53 -13.05
N VAL A 57 36.85 21.70 -13.98
CA VAL A 57 37.16 20.27 -14.07
C VAL A 57 37.85 19.90 -15.40
N ASP A 58 38.39 20.87 -16.12
CA ASP A 58 39.02 20.67 -17.44
C ASP A 58 40.50 20.28 -17.30
N SER A 59 40.97 19.38 -18.16
CA SER A 59 42.32 18.82 -18.13
C SER A 59 43.26 19.52 -19.10
N VAL A 60 44.58 19.38 -18.91
CA VAL A 60 45.60 20.10 -19.69
C VAL A 60 46.46 19.15 -20.51
N VAL A 61 46.72 19.51 -21.77
CA VAL A 61 47.67 18.79 -22.63
C VAL A 61 49.10 19.19 -22.23
N VAL A 62 49.95 18.20 -21.94
CA VAL A 62 51.34 18.40 -21.48
C VAL A 62 52.35 17.64 -22.33
N ASP A 63 53.63 17.96 -22.19
CA ASP A 63 54.75 17.25 -22.83
C ASP A 63 55.68 16.54 -21.83
N THR A 64 55.21 16.37 -20.59
CA THR A 64 55.99 15.80 -19.47
C THR A 64 56.22 14.29 -19.62
N PHE A 65 55.18 13.56 -20.05
CA PHE A 65 55.20 12.12 -20.30
C PHE A 65 54.50 11.84 -21.64
N ASN A 66 54.94 10.83 -22.41
CA ASN A 66 54.23 10.34 -23.59
C ASN A 66 54.35 8.82 -23.70
N SER A 67 53.30 8.18 -24.20
CA SER A 67 53.25 6.76 -24.54
C SER A 67 53.34 6.54 -26.06
N THR A 68 52.91 7.54 -26.83
CA THR A 68 52.96 7.53 -28.30
C THR A 68 54.41 7.42 -28.82
N THR A 69 54.70 6.40 -29.63
CA THR A 69 56.05 6.23 -30.22
C THR A 69 56.40 7.38 -31.17
N GLY A 70 57.31 8.25 -30.75
CA GLY A 70 57.73 9.42 -31.53
C GLY A 70 56.83 10.65 -31.36
N GLY A 71 55.81 10.56 -30.49
CA GLY A 71 55.02 11.68 -29.99
C GLY A 71 55.71 12.40 -28.83
N VAL A 72 55.11 13.51 -28.40
CA VAL A 72 55.58 14.30 -27.26
C VAL A 72 54.49 14.65 -26.26
N ASN A 73 53.21 14.57 -26.64
CA ASN A 73 52.10 15.03 -25.81
C ASN A 73 51.44 13.89 -25.03
N SER A 74 50.78 14.24 -23.93
CA SER A 74 49.75 13.45 -23.24
C SER A 74 48.78 14.37 -22.54
N LEU A 75 47.72 13.82 -21.96
CA LEU A 75 46.76 14.56 -21.16
C LEU A 75 47.06 14.37 -19.67
N GLU A 76 47.23 15.47 -18.94
CA GLU A 76 47.42 15.51 -17.49
C GLU A 76 46.11 15.90 -16.79
N LEU A 77 45.71 15.08 -15.82
CA LEU A 77 44.56 15.31 -14.95
C LEU A 77 45.04 15.64 -13.54
N GLN A 78 44.66 16.81 -13.05
CA GLN A 78 44.83 17.27 -11.68
C GLN A 78 43.64 16.84 -10.80
N ASP A 79 43.72 17.15 -9.51
CA ASP A 79 42.67 16.83 -8.54
C ASP A 79 41.31 17.37 -9.01
N ASN A 80 40.33 16.48 -9.14
CA ASN A 80 38.96 16.76 -9.56
C ASN A 80 38.79 17.17 -11.04
N ASP A 81 39.81 16.97 -11.88
CA ASP A 81 39.62 17.05 -13.33
C ASP A 81 38.78 15.87 -13.83
N ASP A 82 37.79 16.17 -14.65
CA ASP A 82 36.72 15.28 -15.09
C ASP A 82 36.28 15.67 -16.51
N ILE A 83 36.76 14.90 -17.48
CA ILE A 83 36.50 15.15 -18.90
C ILE A 83 35.79 13.96 -19.53
N VAL A 84 34.89 14.30 -20.44
CA VAL A 84 33.99 13.35 -21.06
C VAL A 84 34.10 13.39 -22.57
N ARG A 85 33.82 12.24 -23.16
CA ARG A 85 33.56 12.07 -24.58
C ARG A 85 32.23 11.38 -24.78
N LEU A 86 31.32 12.06 -25.46
CA LEU A 86 29.96 11.57 -25.67
C LEU A 86 29.85 10.70 -26.91
N PHE A 87 29.00 9.69 -26.81
CA PHE A 87 28.58 8.82 -27.91
C PHE A 87 27.06 8.80 -27.94
N ASN A 88 26.47 8.76 -29.14
CA ASN A 88 25.01 8.68 -29.27
C ASN A 88 24.58 7.85 -30.48
N GLY A 89 25.40 6.85 -30.84
CA GLY A 89 25.11 5.95 -31.96
C GLY A 89 25.69 4.55 -31.84
N LEU A 90 26.25 4.22 -30.67
CA LEU A 90 26.82 2.90 -30.38
C LEU A 90 25.84 2.11 -29.50
N ASN A 91 24.82 1.52 -30.11
CA ASN A 91 23.75 0.78 -29.42
C ASN A 91 23.68 -0.72 -29.81
N GLN A 92 24.60 -1.17 -30.67
CA GLN A 92 24.66 -2.54 -31.17
C GLN A 92 26.09 -2.89 -31.54
N GLY A 93 26.48 -4.15 -31.31
CA GLY A 93 27.79 -4.69 -31.65
C GLY A 93 28.78 -4.73 -30.49
N GLN A 94 30.03 -5.03 -30.83
CA GLN A 94 31.13 -5.22 -29.89
C GLN A 94 32.23 -4.18 -30.10
N PHE A 95 32.63 -3.53 -29.01
CA PHE A 95 33.55 -2.40 -29.03
C PHE A 95 34.68 -2.60 -28.03
N GLU A 96 35.86 -2.08 -28.37
CA GLU A 96 37.03 -2.05 -27.50
C GLU A 96 37.40 -0.60 -27.23
N PHE A 97 37.45 -0.22 -25.95
CA PHE A 97 37.89 1.08 -25.46
C PHE A 97 39.24 0.90 -24.79
N THR A 98 40.26 1.58 -25.30
CA THR A 98 41.64 1.43 -24.84
C THR A 98 42.29 2.78 -24.58
N SER A 99 43.13 2.85 -23.56
CA SER A 99 44.04 3.99 -23.35
C SER A 99 45.30 3.57 -22.61
N ASN A 100 46.39 4.33 -22.75
CA ASN A 100 47.55 4.21 -21.89
C ASN A 100 47.41 5.16 -20.69
N VAL A 101 47.63 4.62 -19.50
CA VAL A 101 47.62 5.37 -18.24
C VAL A 101 48.98 5.40 -17.57
N TYR A 102 49.30 6.51 -16.90
CA TYR A 102 50.53 6.66 -16.13
C TYR A 102 50.24 7.22 -14.73
N VAL A 103 50.73 6.51 -13.71
CA VAL A 103 50.63 6.95 -12.29
C VAL A 103 52.05 7.17 -11.74
N PRO A 104 52.45 8.42 -11.44
CA PRO A 104 53.68 8.72 -10.72
C PRO A 104 53.73 8.08 -9.32
N SER A 105 54.89 7.59 -8.90
CA SER A 105 55.06 7.08 -7.53
C SER A 105 55.21 8.21 -6.49
N GLY A 106 54.84 7.91 -5.24
CA GLY A 106 55.06 8.80 -4.09
C GLY A 106 53.98 9.86 -3.87
N GLN A 107 52.85 9.74 -4.56
CA GLN A 107 51.66 10.55 -4.35
C GLN A 107 50.55 9.77 -3.65
N ALA A 108 49.43 10.44 -3.41
CA ALA A 108 48.21 9.82 -2.91
C ALA A 108 47.05 10.36 -3.75
N GLY A 109 46.41 9.46 -4.49
CA GLY A 109 45.20 9.75 -5.22
C GLY A 109 44.40 8.52 -5.63
N THR A 110 43.26 8.80 -6.27
CA THR A 110 42.31 7.81 -6.76
C THR A 110 41.85 8.23 -8.14
N TYR A 111 42.08 7.37 -9.14
CA TYR A 111 41.95 7.69 -10.56
C TYR A 111 41.02 6.68 -11.24
N TYR A 112 40.29 7.11 -12.26
CA TYR A 112 39.22 6.30 -12.84
C TYR A 112 39.16 6.33 -14.35
N PHE A 113 38.97 5.15 -14.95
CA PHE A 113 38.53 5.00 -16.34
C PHE A 113 37.10 4.46 -16.34
N ILE A 114 36.19 5.24 -16.91
CA ILE A 114 34.75 5.05 -16.70
C ILE A 114 34.02 4.98 -18.04
N LEU A 115 33.10 4.02 -18.15
CA LEU A 115 32.15 3.94 -19.26
C LEU A 115 30.71 3.99 -18.72
N LEU A 116 29.87 4.82 -19.34
CA LEU A 116 28.47 5.00 -18.98
C LEU A 116 27.55 4.57 -20.12
N ASN A 117 26.45 3.92 -19.74
CA ASN A 117 25.39 3.54 -20.67
C ASN A 117 24.28 4.60 -20.80
N THR A 118 24.28 5.58 -19.88
CA THR A 118 23.37 6.73 -19.86
C THR A 118 24.16 7.94 -19.38
N TYR A 119 24.13 9.03 -20.14
CA TYR A 119 24.73 10.29 -19.74
C TYR A 119 24.10 11.46 -20.50
N GLU A 120 23.71 12.48 -19.75
CA GLU A 120 23.31 13.80 -20.25
C GLU A 120 23.84 14.87 -19.29
N HIS A 121 24.34 15.99 -19.84
CA HIS A 121 24.80 17.10 -19.02
C HIS A 121 23.66 17.61 -18.14
N ASN A 122 23.90 17.70 -16.84
CA ASN A 122 22.91 18.06 -15.81
C ASN A 122 21.66 17.16 -15.80
N GLY A 123 21.74 15.98 -16.44
CA GLY A 123 20.64 15.05 -16.60
C GLY A 123 20.95 13.66 -16.03
N PRO A 124 20.18 12.64 -16.47
CA PRO A 124 20.33 11.26 -16.02
C PRO A 124 21.70 10.66 -16.35
N LYS A 125 22.21 9.84 -15.43
CA LYS A 125 23.53 9.20 -15.52
C LYS A 125 23.45 7.76 -15.04
N ASN A 126 24.13 6.85 -15.73
CA ASN A 126 24.22 5.46 -15.31
C ASN A 126 25.55 4.85 -15.76
N TRP A 127 26.32 4.39 -14.78
CA TRP A 127 27.64 3.81 -14.93
C TRP A 127 27.55 2.30 -15.15
N SER A 128 28.29 1.83 -16.15
CA SER A 128 28.46 0.40 -16.42
C SER A 128 29.81 -0.10 -15.96
N VAL A 129 30.85 0.72 -16.11
CA VAL A 129 32.24 0.36 -15.83
C VAL A 129 32.86 1.46 -15.02
N GLN A 130 33.53 1.09 -13.92
CA GLN A 130 34.22 2.05 -13.06
C GLN A 130 35.52 1.42 -12.56
N ILE A 131 36.57 1.52 -13.37
CA ILE A 131 37.89 0.98 -13.04
C ILE A 131 38.61 2.01 -12.17
N GLU A 132 38.72 1.71 -10.89
CA GLU A 132 39.45 2.48 -9.88
C GLU A 132 40.92 2.04 -9.82
N MET A 133 41.82 3.02 -9.84
CA MET A 133 43.25 2.89 -9.55
C MET A 133 43.54 3.69 -8.29
N SER A 134 43.88 3.01 -7.18
CA SER A 134 43.98 3.64 -5.86
C SER A 134 45.36 3.50 -5.25
N ASP A 135 45.99 4.64 -4.91
CA ASP A 135 47.27 4.67 -4.20
C ASP A 135 47.12 4.17 -2.75
N ALA A 136 45.93 4.37 -2.16
CA ALA A 136 45.65 3.99 -0.78
C ALA A 136 45.61 2.46 -0.59
N THR A 137 45.04 1.74 -1.57
CA THR A 137 44.98 0.27 -1.56
C THR A 137 46.17 -0.35 -2.30
N GLY A 138 46.77 0.38 -3.23
CA GLY A 138 47.77 -0.12 -4.16
C GLY A 138 47.20 -1.08 -5.21
N LEU A 139 45.88 -1.08 -5.42
CA LEU A 139 45.19 -2.01 -6.31
C LEU A 139 44.50 -1.26 -7.46
N VAL A 140 44.24 -2.03 -8.51
CA VAL A 140 43.31 -1.69 -9.59
C VAL A 140 42.12 -2.63 -9.48
N THR A 141 40.93 -2.05 -9.37
CA THR A 141 39.67 -2.74 -9.17
C THR A 141 38.61 -2.17 -10.09
N ASP A 142 37.68 -3.00 -10.56
CA ASP A 142 36.47 -2.51 -11.22
C ASP A 142 35.29 -2.66 -10.26
N ALA A 143 34.64 -1.53 -9.97
CA ALA A 143 33.47 -1.44 -9.09
C ALA A 143 32.14 -1.68 -9.83
N GLY A 144 32.15 -1.83 -11.17
CA GLY A 144 30.93 -2.02 -11.97
C GLY A 144 29.97 -0.83 -12.00
N GLY A 145 30.34 0.31 -11.38
CA GLY A 145 29.52 1.51 -11.33
C GLY A 145 28.17 1.30 -10.64
N SER A 146 27.09 1.76 -11.28
CA SER A 146 25.69 1.54 -10.83
C SER A 146 25.12 0.20 -11.30
N SER A 147 25.89 -0.61 -12.03
CA SER A 147 25.49 -1.95 -12.47
C SER A 147 25.90 -3.00 -11.44
N ALA A 148 25.10 -4.05 -11.31
CA ALA A 148 25.39 -5.13 -10.38
C ALA A 148 26.66 -5.88 -10.81
N ILE A 149 27.61 -6.06 -9.89
CA ILE A 149 28.76 -6.95 -10.11
C ILE A 149 28.26 -8.39 -10.00
N THR A 150 28.07 -9.03 -11.15
CA THR A 150 27.76 -10.48 -11.26
C THR A 150 28.89 -11.26 -11.92
N GLY A 151 29.81 -10.57 -12.58
CA GLY A 151 31.02 -11.13 -13.18
C GLY A 151 32.08 -11.51 -12.14
N LEU A 152 33.14 -12.18 -12.62
CA LEU A 152 34.28 -12.54 -11.77
C LEU A 152 35.26 -11.35 -11.68
N SER A 153 35.34 -10.74 -10.50
CA SER A 153 36.30 -9.67 -10.19
C SER A 153 37.63 -10.23 -9.69
N THR A 154 38.73 -9.80 -10.29
CA THR A 154 40.10 -10.18 -9.93
C THR A 154 41.00 -8.95 -9.84
N PRO A 155 41.03 -8.25 -8.68
CA PRO A 155 41.89 -7.10 -8.47
C PRO A 155 43.36 -7.39 -8.78
N THR A 156 44.07 -6.41 -9.33
CA THR A 156 45.49 -6.52 -9.65
C THR A 156 46.30 -5.38 -9.03
N GLN A 157 47.62 -5.51 -9.02
CA GLN A 157 48.52 -4.52 -8.44
C GLN A 157 48.62 -3.28 -9.33
N LEU A 158 48.43 -2.09 -8.72
CA LEU A 158 48.70 -0.81 -9.36
C LEU A 158 50.20 -0.69 -9.67
N ARG A 159 50.52 -0.28 -10.90
CA ARG A 159 51.90 -0.10 -11.37
C ARG A 159 52.21 1.39 -11.49
N TYR A 160 53.37 1.76 -10.99
CA TYR A 160 53.86 3.14 -10.98
C TYR A 160 54.97 3.36 -12.00
N ASP A 161 55.17 4.63 -12.33
CA ASP A 161 56.28 5.18 -13.13
C ASP A 161 56.47 4.52 -14.50
N GLN A 162 55.39 3.99 -15.08
CA GLN A 162 55.38 3.36 -16.39
C GLN A 162 53.99 3.48 -17.03
N TRP A 163 53.94 3.53 -18.36
CA TRP A 163 52.69 3.49 -19.11
C TRP A 163 52.11 2.08 -19.09
N ILE A 164 50.82 2.00 -18.79
CA ILE A 164 50.06 0.77 -18.72
C ILE A 164 48.81 0.89 -19.56
N GLU A 165 48.53 -0.11 -20.39
CA GLU A 165 47.26 -0.23 -21.09
C GLU A 165 46.13 -0.52 -20.10
N ILE A 166 45.08 0.30 -20.17
CA ILE A 166 43.74 -0.04 -19.69
C ILE A 166 42.86 -0.34 -20.91
N ARG A 167 42.09 -1.42 -20.83
CA ARG A 167 41.22 -1.86 -21.93
C ARG A 167 39.90 -2.38 -21.41
N VAL A 168 38.81 -2.00 -22.06
CA VAL A 168 37.47 -2.52 -21.80
C VAL A 168 36.87 -3.00 -23.10
N VAL A 169 36.40 -4.25 -23.10
CA VAL A 169 35.64 -4.84 -24.20
C VAL A 169 34.18 -4.86 -23.82
N VAL A 170 33.34 -4.17 -24.59
CA VAL A 170 31.90 -4.08 -24.39
C VAL A 170 31.18 -4.84 -25.50
N ASP A 171 30.31 -5.76 -25.13
CA ASP A 171 29.42 -6.49 -26.02
C ASP A 171 27.98 -6.07 -25.72
N ILE A 172 27.50 -5.09 -26.50
CA ILE A 172 26.17 -4.51 -26.33
C ILE A 172 25.09 -5.54 -26.70
N ASP A 173 25.38 -6.42 -27.68
CA ASP A 173 24.44 -7.43 -28.16
C ASP A 173 24.13 -8.50 -27.11
N ASN A 174 25.14 -8.86 -26.31
CA ASN A 174 24.99 -9.84 -25.23
C ASN A 174 24.85 -9.21 -23.83
N ASN A 175 24.84 -7.87 -23.73
CA ASN A 175 24.78 -7.12 -22.48
C ASN A 175 25.92 -7.46 -21.50
N LEU A 176 27.15 -7.58 -22.01
CA LEU A 176 28.33 -7.99 -21.23
C LEU A 176 29.50 -7.05 -21.46
N TYR A 177 30.40 -6.94 -20.47
CA TYR A 177 31.71 -6.35 -20.67
C TYR A 177 32.81 -7.11 -19.91
N SER A 178 34.06 -6.96 -20.36
CA SER A 178 35.26 -7.42 -19.67
C SER A 178 36.30 -6.31 -19.61
N ALA A 179 37.01 -6.18 -18.50
CA ALA A 179 38.01 -5.14 -18.26
C ALA A 179 39.39 -5.74 -18.00
N TYR A 180 40.43 -5.06 -18.50
CA TYR A 180 41.82 -5.47 -18.43
C TYR A 180 42.71 -4.30 -18.00
N TYR A 181 43.72 -4.61 -17.18
CA TYR A 181 44.79 -3.68 -16.80
C TYR A 181 46.15 -4.36 -16.96
N ALA A 182 47.06 -3.74 -17.72
CA ALA A 182 48.36 -4.32 -18.08
C ALA A 182 48.26 -5.71 -18.73
N GLY A 183 47.18 -5.96 -19.48
CA GLY A 183 46.87 -7.25 -20.09
C GLY A 183 46.31 -8.32 -19.14
N THR A 184 46.20 -8.03 -17.84
CA THR A 184 45.53 -8.91 -16.87
C THR A 184 44.03 -8.63 -16.87
N GLU A 185 43.19 -9.67 -16.98
CA GLU A 185 41.73 -9.57 -16.82
C GLU A 185 41.41 -9.24 -15.36
N ILE A 186 40.78 -8.08 -15.12
CA ILE A 186 40.37 -7.61 -13.79
C ILE A 186 38.87 -7.75 -13.56
N MET A 187 38.09 -7.82 -14.64
CA MET A 187 36.67 -8.13 -14.65
C MET A 187 36.36 -8.99 -15.87
N ARG A 188 35.66 -10.11 -15.66
CA ARG A 188 35.28 -11.03 -16.71
C ARG A 188 33.76 -11.12 -16.84
N GLU A 189 33.25 -10.85 -18.03
CA GLU A 189 31.84 -11.04 -18.43
C GLU A 189 30.86 -10.49 -17.37
N ASN A 190 31.08 -9.26 -16.91
CA ASN A 190 30.13 -8.58 -16.04
C ASN A 190 28.99 -7.99 -16.85
N VAL A 191 27.84 -7.76 -16.22
CA VAL A 191 26.66 -7.20 -16.90
C VAL A 191 26.93 -5.75 -17.28
N TRP A 192 26.71 -5.41 -18.56
CA TRP A 192 26.87 -4.05 -19.08
C TRP A 192 25.75 -3.11 -18.62
N GLN A 193 24.50 -3.55 -18.64
CA GLN A 193 23.34 -2.73 -18.33
C GLN A 193 22.38 -3.47 -17.38
N VAL A 194 22.24 -2.92 -16.18
CA VAL A 194 21.19 -3.29 -15.19
C VAL A 194 20.12 -2.18 -15.07
N GLY A 195 20.54 -0.92 -15.20
CA GLY A 195 19.68 0.26 -15.33
C GLY A 195 20.22 1.19 -16.42
N GLY A 196 19.49 2.23 -16.78
CA GLY A 196 19.83 3.07 -17.94
C GLY A 196 19.54 2.39 -19.28
N SER A 197 20.15 2.87 -20.37
CA SER A 197 19.91 2.39 -21.73
C SER A 197 20.97 1.38 -22.18
N ASN A 198 20.62 0.37 -22.98
CA ASN A 198 21.59 -0.58 -23.53
C ASN A 198 22.36 0.00 -24.74
N GLN A 199 23.26 0.94 -24.47
CA GLN A 199 24.09 1.66 -25.46
C GLN A 199 25.34 2.23 -24.78
N MET A 200 26.37 2.60 -25.54
CA MET A 200 27.50 3.40 -25.04
C MET A 200 27.16 4.89 -25.16
N ARG A 201 27.25 5.62 -24.04
CA ARG A 201 26.90 7.06 -23.98
C ARG A 201 28.03 7.98 -23.63
N CYS A 202 28.95 7.56 -22.76
CA CYS A 202 30.03 8.42 -22.34
C CYS A 202 31.27 7.61 -21.96
N LEU A 203 32.41 8.00 -22.52
CA LEU A 203 33.73 7.69 -21.97
C LEU A 203 34.13 8.84 -21.05
N ASP A 204 34.43 8.50 -19.81
CA ASP A 204 34.74 9.45 -18.75
C ASP A 204 36.16 9.14 -18.23
N LEU A 205 37.01 10.17 -18.29
CA LEU A 205 38.38 10.17 -17.80
C LEU A 205 38.44 11.09 -16.58
N TYR A 206 38.58 10.49 -15.40
CA TYR A 206 38.37 11.19 -14.13
C TYR A 206 39.52 10.98 -13.15
N ASN A 207 39.97 12.09 -12.55
CA ASN A 207 40.82 12.07 -11.36
C ASN A 207 39.99 12.50 -10.15
N GLY A 208 39.60 11.53 -9.31
CA GLY A 208 38.61 11.79 -8.28
C GLY A 208 39.13 12.32 -6.96
N SER A 209 40.42 12.16 -6.67
CA SER A 209 41.02 12.82 -5.53
C SER A 209 42.54 12.75 -5.60
N GLY A 210 43.22 13.88 -5.41
CA GLY A 210 44.66 13.96 -5.19
C GLY A 210 45.53 13.43 -6.32
N GLY A 211 46.86 13.54 -6.13
CA GLY A 211 47.84 13.07 -7.11
C GLY A 211 47.74 13.74 -8.49
N THR A 212 48.60 13.33 -9.40
CA THR A 212 48.52 13.69 -10.82
C THR A 212 48.45 12.41 -11.64
N PHE A 213 47.57 12.39 -12.63
CA PHE A 213 47.30 11.22 -13.45
C PHE A 213 47.34 11.57 -14.93
N TYR A 214 47.75 10.62 -15.78
CA TYR A 214 47.91 10.90 -17.20
C TYR A 214 47.24 9.85 -18.06
N TYR A 215 46.56 10.34 -19.10
CA TYR A 215 46.04 9.56 -20.20
C TYR A 215 46.80 9.88 -21.47
N ASP A 216 47.00 8.86 -22.30
CA ASP A 216 47.50 9.01 -23.65
C ASP A 216 46.90 7.93 -24.53
N ASP A 217 46.93 8.12 -25.86
CA ASP A 217 46.59 7.08 -26.82
C ASP A 217 45.18 6.48 -26.59
N VAL A 218 44.14 7.32 -26.59
CA VAL A 218 42.74 6.88 -26.44
C VAL A 218 42.25 6.31 -27.77
N TYR A 219 41.70 5.10 -27.75
CA TYR A 219 41.20 4.40 -28.92
C TYR A 219 39.82 3.80 -28.68
N VAL A 220 38.97 3.88 -29.71
CA VAL A 220 37.68 3.20 -29.79
C VAL A 220 37.67 2.36 -31.06
N ASP A 221 37.65 1.05 -30.89
CA ASP A 221 37.73 0.08 -31.98
C ASP A 221 36.47 -0.78 -32.06
N VAL A 222 36.11 -1.18 -33.27
CA VAL A 222 35.08 -2.21 -33.49
C VAL A 222 35.71 -3.59 -33.56
N LEU A 223 35.22 -4.51 -32.71
CA LEU A 223 35.62 -5.90 -32.76
C LEU A 223 35.01 -6.60 -33.98
N GLY A 224 35.85 -7.29 -34.75
CA GLY A 224 35.45 -7.94 -36.02
C GLY A 224 35.55 -7.03 -37.26
N GLY A 225 35.76 -5.72 -37.06
CA GLY A 225 35.96 -4.72 -38.11
C GLY A 225 34.69 -4.33 -38.87
N CYS A 226 34.54 -3.04 -39.16
CA CYS A 226 33.39 -2.50 -39.93
C CYS A 226 33.70 -2.16 -41.39
N GLY A 227 34.95 -2.28 -41.83
CA GLY A 227 35.37 -1.93 -43.19
C GLY A 227 35.01 -0.47 -43.55
N ASN A 228 34.37 -0.26 -44.70
CA ASN A 228 33.83 1.05 -45.09
C ASN A 228 32.35 1.23 -44.67
N CYS A 229 31.87 0.48 -43.67
CA CYS A 229 30.46 0.48 -43.27
C CYS A 229 30.29 0.54 -41.74
N CYS A 230 30.97 1.51 -41.13
CA CYS A 230 30.99 1.72 -39.69
C CYS A 230 29.71 2.40 -39.18
N PRO A 231 29.35 2.19 -37.91
CA PRO A 231 28.19 2.86 -37.29
C PRO A 231 28.34 4.38 -37.30
N PHE A 232 27.22 5.06 -37.04
CA PHE A 232 27.20 6.50 -36.81
C PHE A 232 27.78 6.81 -35.42
N ASP A 233 28.33 8.02 -35.29
CA ASP A 233 28.92 8.51 -34.04
C ASP A 233 27.84 9.04 -33.09
N THR A 234 26.96 9.91 -33.62
CA THR A 234 25.80 10.43 -32.89
C THR A 234 24.54 10.39 -33.74
N LEU A 235 23.38 10.15 -33.14
CA LEU A 235 22.05 10.47 -33.67
C LEU A 235 21.27 11.24 -32.60
N ASN A 236 20.96 12.51 -32.89
CA ASN A 236 20.14 13.36 -32.06
C ASN A 236 18.77 13.59 -32.71
N CYS A 237 17.71 13.60 -31.90
CA CYS A 237 16.33 13.74 -32.33
C CYS A 237 15.61 14.70 -31.40
N VAL A 238 14.97 15.72 -31.98
CA VAL A 238 14.34 16.80 -31.22
C VAL A 238 12.91 16.95 -31.69
N SER A 239 11.97 16.94 -30.76
CA SER A 239 10.56 17.24 -31.03
C SER A 239 10.35 18.76 -31.11
N ASP A 240 9.65 19.21 -32.14
CA ASP A 240 9.10 20.57 -32.22
C ASP A 240 7.57 20.49 -32.23
N CYS A 241 6.97 20.68 -31.05
CA CYS A 241 5.53 20.59 -30.83
C CYS A 241 4.76 21.81 -31.36
N VAL A 242 5.47 22.87 -31.81
CA VAL A 242 4.84 24.04 -32.44
C VAL A 242 4.61 23.76 -33.92
N THR A 243 5.54 23.05 -34.56
CA THR A 243 5.47 22.77 -36.00
C THR A 243 5.02 21.35 -36.32
N ASP A 244 4.78 20.50 -35.31
CA ASP A 244 4.37 19.09 -35.47
C ASP A 244 5.41 18.27 -36.25
N THR A 245 6.69 18.48 -35.88
CA THR A 245 7.83 17.85 -36.55
C THR A 245 8.83 17.25 -35.56
N VAL A 246 9.64 16.32 -36.07
CA VAL A 246 10.83 15.81 -35.38
C VAL A 246 12.06 16.05 -36.24
N ASP A 247 13.04 16.78 -35.69
CA ASP A 247 14.30 17.07 -36.34
C ASP A 247 15.37 16.06 -35.92
N LEU A 248 15.86 15.28 -36.88
CA LEU A 248 16.97 14.34 -36.73
C LEU A 248 18.27 14.95 -37.24
N SER A 249 19.36 14.76 -36.50
CA SER A 249 20.72 15.16 -36.88
C SER A 249 21.74 14.13 -36.43
N TRP A 250 22.82 13.92 -37.20
CA TRP A 250 23.81 12.90 -36.87
C TRP A 250 25.23 13.23 -37.36
N THR A 251 26.21 12.62 -36.69
CA THR A 251 27.63 12.61 -37.09
C THR A 251 28.08 11.19 -37.41
N SER A 252 29.20 11.05 -38.12
CA SER A 252 29.80 9.77 -38.47
C SER A 252 31.27 9.77 -38.11
N PHE A 253 31.78 8.68 -37.56
CA PHE A 253 33.20 8.49 -37.23
C PHE A 253 34.13 8.69 -38.44
N GLN A 254 33.64 8.42 -39.66
CA GLN A 254 34.40 8.57 -40.90
C GLN A 254 33.59 9.36 -41.93
N PRO A 255 34.20 10.23 -42.77
CA PRO A 255 33.46 10.99 -43.78
C PRO A 255 32.88 10.11 -44.91
N GLY A 256 31.55 10.06 -45.03
CA GLY A 256 30.83 9.49 -46.19
C GLY A 256 31.04 7.99 -46.51
N PRO A 257 30.96 7.06 -45.54
CA PRO A 257 31.15 5.62 -45.78
C PRO A 257 29.99 4.96 -46.55
N TYR A 258 28.79 5.54 -46.53
CA TYR A 258 27.56 4.86 -46.96
C TYR A 258 27.28 5.01 -48.46
N SER A 259 28.05 4.29 -49.27
CA SER A 259 28.03 4.37 -50.75
C SER A 259 26.66 4.21 -51.44
N GLN A 260 25.63 3.66 -50.76
CA GLN A 260 24.29 3.44 -51.32
C GLN A 260 23.19 4.30 -50.68
N GLY A 261 23.48 5.08 -49.64
CA GLY A 261 22.51 5.95 -48.96
C GLY A 261 22.43 5.73 -47.45
N ILE A 262 21.48 6.42 -46.80
CA ILE A 262 21.13 6.25 -45.38
C ILE A 262 19.62 6.03 -45.30
N THR A 263 19.16 4.98 -44.63
CA THR A 263 17.74 4.77 -44.33
C THR A 263 17.41 5.39 -42.99
N VAL A 264 16.30 6.14 -42.92
CA VAL A 264 15.69 6.61 -41.67
C VAL A 264 14.46 5.76 -41.38
N ILE A 265 14.36 5.28 -40.16
CA ILE A 265 13.35 4.34 -39.68
C ILE A 265 12.65 5.00 -38.48
N ARG A 266 11.32 4.98 -38.43
CA ARG A 266 10.51 5.40 -37.28
C ARG A 266 9.64 4.22 -36.85
N ASP A 267 9.75 3.80 -35.60
CA ASP A 267 9.02 2.69 -34.99
C ASP A 267 9.09 1.39 -35.82
N GLY A 268 10.29 1.11 -36.35
CA GLY A 268 10.57 -0.06 -37.19
C GLY A 268 10.09 0.06 -38.63
N VAL A 269 9.60 1.22 -39.07
CA VAL A 269 9.16 1.49 -40.45
C VAL A 269 10.11 2.44 -41.17
N ASP A 270 10.62 2.04 -42.34
CA ASP A 270 11.41 2.91 -43.21
C ASP A 270 10.59 4.12 -43.69
N ILE A 271 10.97 5.32 -43.26
CA ILE A 271 10.27 6.58 -43.62
C ILE A 271 11.03 7.40 -44.67
N ALA A 272 12.36 7.23 -44.80
CA ALA A 272 13.15 7.93 -45.81
C ALA A 272 14.42 7.16 -46.22
N THR A 273 14.91 7.46 -47.44
CA THR A 273 16.27 7.08 -47.87
C THR A 273 16.99 8.31 -48.42
N LEU A 274 18.13 8.62 -47.83
CA LEU A 274 18.90 9.85 -48.05
C LEU A 274 20.23 9.55 -48.75
N PRO A 275 20.88 10.55 -49.36
CA PRO A 275 22.25 10.42 -49.83
C PRO A 275 23.20 9.99 -48.70
N GLY A 276 24.22 9.19 -49.02
CA GLY A 276 25.19 8.62 -48.06
C GLY A 276 26.03 9.61 -47.26
N ASN A 277 25.93 10.90 -47.58
CA ASN A 277 26.62 12.01 -46.92
C ASN A 277 25.63 12.98 -46.24
N ALA A 278 24.35 12.63 -46.12
CA ALA A 278 23.39 13.41 -45.35
C ALA A 278 23.77 13.42 -43.86
N THR A 279 23.42 14.51 -43.17
CA THR A 279 23.71 14.72 -41.74
C THR A 279 22.46 15.07 -40.94
N SER A 280 21.29 15.16 -41.59
CA SER A 280 20.03 15.49 -40.94
C SER A 280 18.81 15.09 -41.78
N TYR A 281 17.67 15.00 -41.12
CA TYR A 281 16.34 14.76 -41.70
C TYR A 281 15.27 15.39 -40.80
N GLN A 282 14.25 16.01 -41.40
CA GLN A 282 13.09 16.50 -40.66
C GLN A 282 11.91 15.59 -40.99
N ASP A 283 11.35 14.96 -39.97
CA ASP A 283 10.14 14.16 -40.06
C ASP A 283 8.91 15.02 -39.76
N ILE A 284 7.85 14.88 -40.56
CA ILE A 284 6.68 15.77 -40.54
C ILE A 284 5.40 14.94 -40.34
N GLY A 285 4.43 15.49 -39.60
CA GLY A 285 3.17 14.78 -39.32
C GLY A 285 3.43 13.51 -38.50
N VAL A 286 4.12 13.71 -37.39
CA VAL A 286 4.42 12.67 -36.41
C VAL A 286 3.24 12.66 -35.44
N ASP A 287 2.69 11.49 -35.11
CA ASP A 287 1.58 11.43 -34.16
C ASP A 287 2.09 11.71 -32.73
N ASP A 288 1.20 12.00 -31.78
CA ASP A 288 1.58 12.17 -30.39
C ASP A 288 2.06 10.85 -29.76
N GLY A 289 3.11 10.94 -28.95
CA GLY A 289 3.57 9.83 -28.12
C GLY A 289 5.05 9.50 -28.30
N VAL A 290 5.42 8.34 -27.77
CA VAL A 290 6.82 7.88 -27.79
C VAL A 290 7.16 7.35 -29.18
N HIS A 291 8.22 7.90 -29.77
CA HIS A 291 8.75 7.46 -31.05
C HIS A 291 10.21 7.04 -30.93
N ASN A 292 10.54 5.92 -31.56
CA ASN A 292 11.90 5.43 -31.70
C ASN A 292 12.36 5.66 -33.14
N TYR A 293 13.43 6.42 -33.32
CA TYR A 293 14.05 6.59 -34.62
C TYR A 293 15.35 5.81 -34.71
N GLU A 294 15.61 5.26 -35.90
CA GLU A 294 16.87 4.63 -36.22
C GLU A 294 17.39 5.14 -37.57
N ILE A 295 18.71 5.21 -37.70
CA ILE A 295 19.39 5.43 -38.97
C ILE A 295 20.33 4.27 -39.29
N VAL A 296 20.31 3.83 -40.55
CA VAL A 296 21.15 2.74 -41.04
C VAL A 296 21.87 3.18 -42.31
N GLY A 297 23.19 3.04 -42.32
CA GLY A 297 24.03 3.33 -43.47
C GLY A 297 24.04 2.17 -44.48
N LEU A 298 23.82 2.47 -45.75
CA LEU A 298 23.79 1.47 -46.83
C LEU A 298 25.13 1.43 -47.57
N CYS A 299 25.77 0.26 -47.58
CA CYS A 299 27.07 0.04 -48.21
C CYS A 299 27.01 -1.04 -49.30
N THR A 300 28.11 -1.25 -50.01
CA THR A 300 28.17 -2.31 -51.01
C THR A 300 28.10 -3.69 -50.33
N ALA A 301 26.98 -4.40 -50.54
CA ALA A 301 26.72 -5.75 -50.04
C ALA A 301 26.53 -5.91 -48.52
N THR A 302 26.45 -4.82 -47.75
CA THR A 302 26.16 -4.83 -46.30
C THR A 302 25.55 -3.49 -45.86
N THR A 303 25.00 -3.45 -44.65
CA THR A 303 24.60 -2.22 -43.94
C THR A 303 25.52 -1.99 -42.75
N SER A 304 25.53 -0.75 -42.24
CA SER A 304 26.09 -0.47 -40.91
C SER A 304 25.18 -1.06 -39.84
N TRP A 305 25.66 -1.10 -38.60
CA TRP A 305 24.75 -1.15 -37.46
C TRP A 305 23.88 0.11 -37.41
N SER A 306 22.68 -0.04 -36.87
CA SER A 306 21.75 1.06 -36.63
C SER A 306 22.32 2.01 -35.57
N SER A 307 21.99 3.29 -35.67
CA SER A 307 22.06 4.23 -34.56
C SER A 307 20.64 4.66 -34.24
N SER A 308 20.27 4.78 -32.96
CA SER A 308 18.89 5.04 -32.54
C SER A 308 18.80 6.17 -31.52
N CYS A 309 17.64 6.84 -31.52
CA CYS A 309 17.24 7.77 -30.49
C CYS A 309 15.75 7.51 -30.15
N SER A 310 15.34 7.90 -28.96
CA SER A 310 13.94 7.85 -28.53
C SER A 310 13.54 9.21 -28.01
N LEU A 311 12.33 9.65 -28.35
CA LEU A 311 11.75 10.89 -27.82
C LEU A 311 10.24 10.76 -27.68
N ILE A 312 9.66 11.70 -26.96
CA ILE A 312 8.21 11.89 -26.90
C ILE A 312 7.88 13.04 -27.83
N HIS A 313 7.09 12.77 -28.87
CA HIS A 313 6.53 13.81 -29.72
C HIS A 313 5.23 14.30 -29.11
N CYS A 314 5.03 15.62 -29.12
CA CYS A 314 3.79 16.25 -28.73
C CYS A 314 3.27 17.14 -29.85
N SER A 315 1.96 17.18 -29.99
CA SER A 315 1.21 18.26 -30.62
C SER A 315 0.76 19.22 -29.51
N ALA A 316 0.56 20.49 -29.83
CA ALA A 316 -0.07 21.42 -28.89
C ALA A 316 -1.48 20.89 -28.54
N ILE A 317 -1.72 20.52 -27.28
CA ILE A 317 -3.05 20.09 -26.82
C ILE A 317 -4.04 21.25 -27.00
N ASP A 318 -5.19 20.99 -27.64
CA ASP A 318 -6.31 21.93 -27.66
C ASP A 318 -6.76 22.19 -26.22
N ASN A 319 -6.58 23.43 -25.72
CA ASN A 319 -6.86 23.92 -24.36
C ASN A 319 -5.70 24.04 -23.37
N ASP A 320 -4.46 23.84 -23.82
CA ASP A 320 -3.25 24.01 -23.00
C ASP A 320 -2.98 25.48 -22.58
N THR A 321 -3.70 26.42 -23.20
CA THR A 321 -3.69 27.84 -22.81
C THR A 321 -5.07 28.34 -22.45
N CYS A 322 -5.13 29.34 -21.57
CA CYS A 322 -6.40 29.91 -21.12
C CYS A 322 -7.21 30.55 -22.28
N ASP A 323 -6.53 31.00 -23.34
CA ASP A 323 -7.14 31.57 -24.55
C ASP A 323 -7.86 30.50 -25.39
N THR A 324 -7.45 29.24 -25.25
CA THR A 324 -8.00 28.08 -25.96
C THR A 324 -8.90 27.20 -25.09
N ALA A 325 -9.28 27.67 -23.90
CA ALA A 325 -10.02 26.90 -22.92
C ALA A 325 -11.34 26.30 -23.47
N LEU A 326 -11.60 25.02 -23.19
CA LEU A 326 -12.77 24.30 -23.69
C LEU A 326 -13.97 24.37 -22.73
N PRO A 327 -15.22 24.44 -23.24
CA PRO A 327 -16.40 24.53 -22.37
C PRO A 327 -16.74 23.21 -21.67
N ILE A 328 -17.01 23.27 -20.36
CA ILE A 328 -17.60 22.16 -19.60
C ILE A 328 -19.11 22.31 -19.52
N THR A 329 -19.81 21.18 -19.63
CA THR A 329 -21.27 21.11 -19.50
C THR A 329 -21.64 20.69 -18.09
N LEU A 330 -22.51 21.47 -17.45
CA LEU A 330 -23.05 21.19 -16.12
C LEU A 330 -23.72 19.79 -16.07
N GLY A 331 -23.41 19.00 -15.04
CA GLY A 331 -23.98 17.67 -14.80
C GLY A 331 -23.45 16.56 -15.72
N ILE A 332 -22.48 16.86 -16.59
CA ILE A 332 -21.86 15.88 -17.49
C ILE A 332 -20.38 15.74 -17.14
N PRO A 333 -19.91 14.56 -16.70
CA PRO A 333 -18.50 14.31 -16.49
C PRO A 333 -17.72 14.54 -17.79
N THR A 334 -16.64 15.31 -17.73
CA THR A 334 -15.77 15.62 -18.86
C THR A 334 -14.38 15.05 -18.59
N ASP A 335 -13.90 14.18 -19.47
CA ASP A 335 -12.56 13.60 -19.35
C ASP A 335 -11.49 14.62 -19.73
N PHE A 336 -10.36 14.58 -19.02
CA PHE A 336 -9.18 15.39 -19.29
C PHE A 336 -7.91 14.52 -19.10
N ASP A 337 -6.79 14.94 -19.68
CA ASP A 337 -5.50 14.23 -19.51
C ASP A 337 -4.31 15.19 -19.55
N THR A 338 -3.74 15.47 -18.38
CA THR A 338 -2.62 16.42 -18.24
C THR A 338 -1.24 15.81 -18.56
N THR A 339 -1.17 14.53 -18.94
CA THR A 339 0.10 13.80 -19.19
C THR A 339 1.03 14.57 -20.12
N PHE A 340 0.49 15.15 -21.19
CA PHE A 340 1.26 15.88 -22.21
C PHE A 340 1.01 17.39 -22.21
N ALA A 341 0.27 17.92 -21.22
CA ALA A 341 0.04 19.35 -21.08
C ALA A 341 1.33 20.11 -20.79
N LEU A 342 1.40 21.37 -21.23
CA LEU A 342 2.48 22.29 -20.93
C LEU A 342 1.98 23.40 -20.01
N LEU A 343 2.91 24.12 -19.38
CA LEU A 343 2.59 25.30 -18.58
C LEU A 343 2.23 26.46 -19.52
N ASP A 344 1.07 27.10 -19.30
CA ASP A 344 0.69 28.32 -20.00
C ASP A 344 1.53 29.50 -19.47
N PRO A 345 2.49 30.03 -20.25
CA PRO A 345 3.37 31.10 -19.79
C PRO A 345 2.65 32.45 -19.62
N SER A 346 1.42 32.57 -20.12
CA SER A 346 0.61 33.77 -20.02
C SER A 346 -0.31 33.78 -18.79
N ALA A 347 -0.46 32.63 -18.13
CA ALA A 347 -1.25 32.50 -16.92
C ALA A 347 -0.52 33.05 -15.68
N PRO A 348 -1.26 33.49 -14.64
CA PRO A 348 -0.68 33.78 -13.33
C PRO A 348 0.06 32.55 -12.76
N ALA A 349 1.04 32.82 -11.88
CA ALA A 349 1.65 31.75 -11.09
C ALA A 349 0.57 31.05 -10.25
N PHE A 350 0.66 29.72 -10.16
CA PHE A 350 -0.28 28.90 -9.41
C PHE A 350 -0.24 29.26 -7.91
N SER A 351 -1.40 29.37 -7.28
CA SER A 351 -1.58 30.06 -6.00
C SER A 351 -1.65 29.11 -4.79
N CYS A 352 -1.95 27.83 -4.98
CA CYS A 352 -1.93 26.83 -3.91
C CYS A 352 -1.49 25.44 -4.41
N GLY A 353 -1.14 24.55 -3.47
CA GLY A 353 -0.88 23.14 -3.78
C GLY A 353 0.39 22.83 -4.57
N ASN A 354 1.40 23.70 -4.55
CA ASN A 354 2.66 23.51 -5.32
C ASN A 354 2.43 23.04 -6.78
N GLY A 355 1.31 23.47 -7.39
CA GLY A 355 0.90 23.13 -8.75
C GLY A 355 1.48 24.09 -9.79
N GLY A 356 0.97 24.02 -11.01
CA GLY A 356 1.37 24.88 -12.12
C GLY A 356 2.61 24.41 -12.85
N SER A 357 2.91 23.12 -12.82
CA SER A 357 3.91 22.49 -13.69
C SER A 357 3.37 22.20 -15.10
N VAL A 358 2.05 22.16 -15.23
CA VAL A 358 1.25 21.97 -16.46
C VAL A 358 -0.08 22.64 -16.30
N ASP A 359 -0.73 23.03 -17.41
CA ASP A 359 -2.05 23.59 -17.38
C ASP A 359 -2.98 23.00 -18.44
N GLN A 360 -4.13 22.47 -18.04
CA GLN A 360 -5.28 22.40 -18.92
C GLN A 360 -6.36 23.38 -18.50
N TRP A 361 -6.92 24.06 -19.48
CA TRP A 361 -7.90 25.11 -19.26
C TRP A 361 -9.29 24.74 -19.77
N TYR A 362 -10.29 25.03 -18.95
CA TYR A 362 -11.70 24.89 -19.30
C TYR A 362 -12.48 26.15 -18.97
N THR A 363 -13.65 26.32 -19.59
CA THR A 363 -14.60 27.38 -19.26
C THR A 363 -15.88 26.80 -18.70
N PHE A 364 -16.46 27.49 -17.72
CA PHE A 364 -17.78 27.19 -17.18
C PHE A 364 -18.62 28.47 -17.18
N THR A 365 -19.83 28.41 -17.75
CA THR A 365 -20.81 29.50 -17.68
C THR A 365 -22.09 28.91 -17.11
N PRO A 366 -22.44 29.22 -15.85
CA PRO A 366 -23.55 28.58 -15.18
C PRO A 366 -24.88 29.05 -15.80
N PRO A 367 -25.89 28.15 -15.91
CA PRO A 367 -27.21 28.49 -16.42
C PRO A 367 -28.11 29.23 -15.40
N CYS A 368 -27.66 29.34 -14.15
CA CYS A 368 -28.42 29.78 -12.99
C CYS A 368 -27.47 30.33 -11.91
N ASP A 369 -28.01 31.13 -10.98
CA ASP A 369 -27.28 31.53 -9.77
C ASP A 369 -27.33 30.37 -8.76
N SER A 370 -26.19 29.81 -8.39
CA SER A 370 -26.11 28.70 -7.43
C SER A 370 -24.72 28.57 -6.81
N VAL A 371 -24.62 27.71 -5.80
CA VAL A 371 -23.35 27.08 -5.41
C VAL A 371 -23.22 25.77 -6.20
N PHE A 372 -22.05 25.59 -6.83
CA PHE A 372 -21.72 24.42 -7.62
C PHE A 372 -20.56 23.67 -6.98
N ASN A 373 -20.70 22.36 -6.87
CA ASN A 373 -19.58 21.48 -6.52
C ASN A 373 -18.80 21.18 -7.81
N ILE A 374 -17.49 21.46 -7.80
CA ILE A 374 -16.57 21.10 -8.87
C ILE A 374 -15.64 20.04 -8.31
N SER A 375 -15.61 18.87 -8.93
CA SER A 375 -14.88 17.70 -8.45
C SER A 375 -13.96 17.14 -9.52
N LEU A 376 -12.69 16.94 -9.16
CA LEU A 376 -11.70 16.13 -9.89
C LEU A 376 -11.47 14.77 -9.23
N CYS A 377 -12.31 14.40 -8.25
CA CYS A 377 -12.17 13.16 -7.49
C CYS A 377 -12.24 11.94 -8.41
N GLY A 378 -11.37 10.95 -8.16
CA GLY A 378 -11.23 9.77 -9.01
C GLY A 378 -10.20 9.93 -10.14
N SER A 379 -9.52 11.08 -10.24
CA SER A 379 -8.34 11.24 -11.09
C SER A 379 -7.22 10.29 -10.69
N SER A 380 -6.39 9.86 -11.65
CA SER A 380 -5.36 8.85 -11.41
C SER A 380 -4.08 9.40 -10.76
N TYR A 381 -4.06 10.67 -10.38
CA TYR A 381 -2.89 11.39 -9.91
C TYR A 381 -3.27 12.46 -8.88
N ASP A 382 -2.26 13.05 -8.24
CA ASP A 382 -2.41 14.14 -7.28
C ASP A 382 -2.73 15.45 -8.02
N THR A 383 -3.98 15.92 -7.92
CA THR A 383 -4.46 17.07 -8.73
C THR A 383 -4.32 18.37 -7.96
N ALA A 384 -4.05 19.47 -8.67
CA ALA A 384 -4.17 20.82 -8.14
C ALA A 384 -5.08 21.66 -9.06
N PHE A 385 -5.96 22.49 -8.48
CA PHE A 385 -7.04 23.15 -9.21
C PHE A 385 -7.25 24.63 -8.83
N GLU A 386 -7.44 25.49 -9.84
CA GLU A 386 -7.78 26.92 -9.66
C GLU A 386 -9.04 27.30 -10.46
N VAL A 387 -9.85 28.21 -9.89
CA VAL A 387 -10.99 28.83 -10.57
C VAL A 387 -10.83 30.33 -10.61
N PHE A 388 -11.00 30.92 -11.80
CA PHE A 388 -10.92 32.35 -12.04
C PHE A 388 -12.26 32.89 -12.58
N ASP A 389 -12.60 34.13 -12.24
CA ASP A 389 -13.51 34.95 -13.03
C ASP A 389 -12.78 35.35 -14.32
N ALA A 390 -13.35 35.04 -15.49
CA ALA A 390 -12.74 35.34 -16.78
C ALA A 390 -12.74 36.85 -17.11
N GLY A 391 -13.47 37.66 -16.35
CA GLY A 391 -13.60 39.10 -16.58
C GLY A 391 -14.40 39.44 -17.83
N PRO A 392 -14.34 40.70 -18.30
CA PRO A 392 -15.25 41.21 -19.34
C PRO A 392 -14.93 40.70 -20.76
N THR A 393 -13.79 40.03 -20.97
CA THR A 393 -13.36 39.52 -22.28
C THR A 393 -12.91 38.07 -22.17
N PRO A 394 -13.82 37.09 -22.28
CA PRO A 394 -13.47 35.67 -22.24
C PRO A 394 -12.47 35.32 -23.36
N GLY A 395 -11.45 34.51 -23.04
CA GLY A 395 -10.39 34.12 -23.99
C GLY A 395 -9.20 35.08 -24.10
N ASN A 396 -8.92 35.82 -23.01
CA ASN A 396 -7.67 36.56 -22.82
C ASN A 396 -7.20 36.34 -21.39
N CYS A 397 -6.00 35.79 -21.20
CA CYS A 397 -5.43 35.58 -19.87
C CYS A 397 -5.24 36.89 -19.07
N ALA A 398 -5.25 38.05 -19.74
CA ALA A 398 -5.18 39.35 -19.10
C ALA A 398 -6.52 39.77 -18.47
N GLY A 399 -6.52 39.92 -17.14
CA GLY A 399 -7.64 40.49 -16.38
C GLY A 399 -8.54 39.48 -15.69
N MET A 400 -8.19 38.19 -15.73
CA MET A 400 -8.81 37.17 -14.89
C MET A 400 -8.54 37.44 -13.39
N THR A 401 -9.45 37.03 -12.51
CA THR A 401 -9.29 37.16 -11.05
C THR A 401 -9.49 35.81 -10.38
N LEU A 402 -8.50 35.35 -9.61
CA LEU A 402 -8.62 34.11 -8.85
C LEU A 402 -9.77 34.21 -7.84
N ILE A 403 -10.63 33.20 -7.81
CA ILE A 403 -11.76 33.09 -6.89
C ILE A 403 -11.42 32.11 -5.78
N GLU A 404 -11.02 30.90 -6.17
CA GLU A 404 -10.84 29.75 -5.28
C GLU A 404 -9.77 28.84 -5.86
N CYS A 405 -9.11 28.07 -5.01
CA CYS A 405 -8.19 27.02 -5.42
C CYS A 405 -8.17 25.89 -4.40
N ASN A 406 -7.84 24.67 -4.84
CA ASN A 406 -7.75 23.50 -3.99
C ASN A 406 -6.70 22.51 -4.53
N ASP A 407 -6.14 21.71 -3.62
CA ASP A 407 -5.11 20.69 -3.87
C ASP A 407 -5.69 19.34 -3.42
N ASP A 408 -5.87 19.21 -2.11
CA ASP A 408 -6.47 18.03 -1.49
C ASP A 408 -7.90 18.30 -1.00
N SER A 409 -8.84 17.46 -1.40
CA SER A 409 -10.19 17.39 -0.84
C SER A 409 -10.76 15.98 -0.72
N CYS A 410 -10.39 15.07 -1.63
CA CYS A 410 -10.89 13.69 -1.66
C CYS A 410 -9.73 12.70 -1.72
N GLY A 411 -8.89 12.73 -0.68
CA GLY A 411 -7.55 12.14 -0.72
C GLY A 411 -6.59 13.16 -1.34
N PHE A 412 -5.81 12.73 -2.34
CA PHE A 412 -4.88 13.56 -3.10
C PHE A 412 -5.53 14.27 -4.30
N GLN A 413 -6.85 14.25 -4.42
CA GLN A 413 -7.55 14.92 -5.53
C GLN A 413 -8.32 16.14 -5.05
N SER A 414 -8.52 17.10 -5.97
CA SER A 414 -9.10 18.39 -5.66
C SER A 414 -10.61 18.41 -5.88
N ALA A 415 -11.29 19.13 -5.00
CA ALA A 415 -12.69 19.52 -5.17
C ALA A 415 -12.96 20.83 -4.42
N LEU A 416 -13.91 21.63 -4.92
CA LEU A 416 -14.31 22.87 -4.26
C LEU A 416 -15.77 23.24 -4.53
N ASN A 417 -16.30 24.15 -3.73
CA ASN A 417 -17.63 24.73 -3.94
C ASN A 417 -17.50 26.15 -4.49
N LEU A 418 -18.01 26.39 -5.69
CA LEU A 418 -17.99 27.67 -6.37
C LEU A 418 -19.37 28.35 -6.26
N THR A 419 -19.43 29.53 -5.65
CA THR A 419 -20.62 30.40 -5.80
C THR A 419 -20.54 31.08 -7.16
N ALA A 420 -21.41 30.69 -8.09
CA ALA A 420 -21.37 31.15 -9.47
C ALA A 420 -22.70 31.80 -9.90
N PHE A 421 -22.61 32.81 -10.76
CA PHE A 421 -23.75 33.62 -11.20
C PHE A 421 -24.03 33.46 -12.69
N VAL A 422 -25.31 33.42 -13.04
CA VAL A 422 -25.77 33.23 -14.42
C VAL A 422 -25.17 34.30 -15.34
N GLY A 423 -24.61 33.85 -16.47
CA GLY A 423 -24.01 34.72 -17.48
C GLY A 423 -22.59 35.22 -17.18
N THR A 424 -22.00 34.86 -16.04
CA THR A 424 -20.56 35.04 -15.77
C THR A 424 -19.79 33.83 -16.30
N THR A 425 -18.69 34.05 -17.02
CA THR A 425 -17.81 32.96 -17.46
C THR A 425 -16.65 32.80 -16.49
N TYR A 426 -16.40 31.56 -16.08
CA TYR A 426 -15.32 31.15 -15.21
C TYR A 426 -14.29 30.36 -16.02
N LEU A 427 -13.01 30.55 -15.71
CA LEU A 427 -11.90 29.74 -16.21
C LEU A 427 -11.49 28.75 -15.14
N LEU A 428 -11.32 27.49 -15.53
CA LEU A 428 -10.94 26.39 -14.66
C LEU A 428 -9.58 25.89 -15.12
N ARG A 429 -8.59 25.89 -14.21
CA ARG A 429 -7.22 25.49 -14.50
C ARG A 429 -6.89 24.22 -13.72
N ILE A 430 -6.58 23.16 -14.45
CA ILE A 430 -6.24 21.84 -13.90
C ILE A 430 -4.73 21.61 -14.05
N SER A 431 -4.08 21.22 -12.95
CA SER A 431 -2.66 20.85 -12.85
C SER A 431 -2.53 19.59 -11.97
N GLY A 432 -1.30 19.13 -11.73
CA GLY A 432 -0.97 18.25 -10.60
C GLY A 432 -0.03 18.87 -9.58
N PHE A 433 -0.04 18.30 -8.37
CA PHE A 433 0.87 18.66 -7.27
C PHE A 433 2.30 18.24 -7.62
N GLY A 434 3.28 19.11 -7.39
CA GLY A 434 4.70 18.72 -7.44
C GLY A 434 5.23 18.24 -8.79
N GLY A 435 4.48 18.42 -9.89
CA GLY A 435 4.85 17.91 -11.21
C GLY A 435 3.99 16.76 -11.71
N ASP A 436 3.09 16.22 -10.88
CA ASP A 436 2.25 15.08 -11.23
C ASP A 436 1.33 15.38 -12.41
N ARG A 437 1.02 14.32 -13.18
CA ARG A 437 0.22 14.39 -14.39
C ARG A 437 -0.54 13.09 -14.59
N GLY A 438 -1.66 13.17 -15.29
CA GLY A 438 -2.39 11.97 -15.68
C GLY A 438 -3.80 12.26 -16.19
N PRO A 439 -4.54 11.18 -16.53
CA PRO A 439 -5.94 11.27 -16.86
C PRO A 439 -6.82 11.48 -15.62
N GLY A 440 -7.95 12.14 -15.84
CA GLY A 440 -8.99 12.32 -14.84
C GLY A 440 -10.31 12.75 -15.46
N THR A 441 -11.28 13.02 -14.59
CA THR A 441 -12.61 13.50 -14.99
C THR A 441 -12.98 14.69 -14.13
N ILE A 442 -13.46 15.76 -14.75
CA ILE A 442 -14.05 16.90 -14.05
C ILE A 442 -15.58 16.80 -14.13
N LEU A 443 -16.24 16.91 -12.97
CA LEU A 443 -17.69 17.01 -12.87
C LEU A 443 -18.06 18.30 -12.13
N ILE A 444 -18.98 19.07 -12.73
CA ILE A 444 -19.60 20.22 -12.10
C ILE A 444 -21.07 19.89 -11.86
N ASP A 445 -21.50 19.94 -10.61
CA ASP A 445 -22.90 19.71 -10.22
C ASP A 445 -23.39 20.80 -9.26
N VAL A 446 -24.69 20.86 -9.03
CA VAL A 446 -25.24 21.70 -7.95
C VAL A 446 -24.79 21.09 -6.62
N SER A 447 -24.25 21.92 -5.71
CA SER A 447 -23.77 21.42 -4.41
C SER A 447 -24.85 20.61 -3.68
N PRO A 448 -24.51 19.61 -2.86
CA PRO A 448 -25.46 18.91 -1.99
C PRO A 448 -26.05 19.80 -0.88
N ILE A 449 -27.16 19.36 -0.29
CA ILE A 449 -27.73 20.00 0.90
C ILE A 449 -26.76 19.84 2.07
N THR A 450 -26.60 20.89 2.88
CA THR A 450 -25.74 20.87 4.07
C THR A 450 -26.56 20.94 5.36
N GLY A 451 -25.93 20.56 6.48
CA GLY A 451 -26.52 20.72 7.81
C GLY A 451 -27.72 19.83 8.10
N LEU A 452 -27.87 18.70 7.40
CA LEU A 452 -28.94 17.75 7.67
C LEU A 452 -28.79 17.17 9.08
N THR A 453 -29.81 17.36 9.90
CA THR A 453 -29.92 16.91 11.29
C THR A 453 -31.32 16.36 11.52
N GLY A 454 -31.50 15.59 12.59
CA GLY A 454 -32.82 15.09 12.92
C GLY A 454 -32.85 14.35 14.25
N PHE A 455 -34.05 14.12 14.74
CA PHE A 455 -34.30 13.41 15.99
C PHE A 455 -35.69 12.78 16.03
N TYR A 456 -35.85 11.77 16.87
CA TYR A 456 -37.15 11.22 17.23
C TYR A 456 -37.70 11.92 18.48
N ASP A 457 -38.88 12.52 18.40
CA ASP A 457 -39.54 13.14 19.55
C ASP A 457 -40.35 12.10 20.34
N CYS A 458 -39.84 11.73 21.51
CA CYS A 458 -40.46 10.76 22.41
C CYS A 458 -41.86 11.18 22.91
N LEU A 459 -42.21 12.46 22.87
CA LEU A 459 -43.51 12.95 23.32
C LEU A 459 -44.59 12.83 22.25
N SER A 460 -44.24 13.16 21.00
CA SER A 460 -45.19 13.11 19.88
C SER A 460 -45.18 11.79 19.12
N GLY A 461 -44.07 11.03 19.17
CA GLY A 461 -43.86 9.82 18.39
C GLY A 461 -43.52 10.09 16.93
N PHE A 462 -43.03 11.30 16.61
CA PHE A 462 -42.68 11.72 15.25
C PHE A 462 -41.17 11.83 15.08
N VAL A 463 -40.71 11.77 13.83
CA VAL A 463 -39.33 12.12 13.47
C VAL A 463 -39.35 13.51 12.86
N GLU A 464 -38.49 14.40 13.35
CA GLU A 464 -38.23 15.70 12.75
C GLU A 464 -36.83 15.71 12.16
N ILE A 465 -36.72 16.08 10.87
CA ILE A 465 -35.46 16.33 10.19
C ILE A 465 -35.39 17.81 9.78
N ALA A 466 -34.21 18.40 9.82
CA ALA A 466 -33.95 19.78 9.47
C ALA A 466 -32.62 19.92 8.73
N TRP A 467 -32.51 20.92 7.85
CA TRP A 467 -31.30 21.20 7.09
C TRP A 467 -31.06 22.70 6.98
N ASP A 468 -29.84 23.09 6.60
CA ASP A 468 -29.52 24.49 6.39
C ASP A 468 -30.38 25.03 5.24
N GLY A 469 -30.99 26.20 5.48
CA GLY A 469 -31.57 26.95 4.37
C GLY A 469 -30.46 27.26 3.35
N ALA A 470 -30.77 27.11 2.06
CA ALA A 470 -29.89 27.58 1.00
C ALA A 470 -29.46 29.02 1.35
N GLY A 471 -28.16 29.27 1.44
CA GLY A 471 -27.59 30.55 1.84
C GLY A 471 -27.92 31.68 0.85
N ILE A 472 -26.90 32.42 0.39
CA ILE A 472 -27.13 33.54 -0.53
C ILE A 472 -27.55 33.00 -1.90
N GLY A 473 -28.86 33.06 -2.20
CA GLY A 473 -29.46 32.64 -3.47
C GLY A 473 -30.31 31.37 -3.32
N PRO A 474 -31.41 31.19 -4.09
CA PRO A 474 -32.17 29.96 -4.05
C PRO A 474 -31.34 28.86 -4.74
N THR A 475 -30.47 28.17 -4.00
CA THR A 475 -29.77 26.99 -4.50
C THR A 475 -30.77 25.96 -5.04
N TYR A 476 -31.95 25.88 -4.40
CA TYR A 476 -33.05 25.01 -4.82
C TYR A 476 -34.40 25.72 -4.78
N ASP A 477 -35.24 25.41 -5.76
CA ASP A 477 -36.63 25.89 -5.82
C ASP A 477 -37.62 24.86 -5.25
N GLU A 478 -37.19 23.60 -5.13
CA GLU A 478 -37.96 22.46 -4.64
C GLU A 478 -37.09 21.50 -3.83
N TYR A 479 -37.67 20.85 -2.82
CA TYR A 479 -37.03 19.77 -2.06
C TYR A 479 -37.87 18.49 -2.12
N GLU A 480 -37.19 17.35 -2.13
CA GLU A 480 -37.76 16.01 -1.98
C GLU A 480 -37.11 15.30 -0.79
N VAL A 481 -37.93 14.62 0.02
CA VAL A 481 -37.52 13.87 1.20
C VAL A 481 -37.83 12.39 0.97
N PHE A 482 -36.84 11.54 1.19
CA PHE A 482 -36.94 10.10 1.11
C PHE A 482 -36.71 9.46 2.48
N LYS A 483 -37.25 8.25 2.64
CA LYS A 483 -36.97 7.34 3.75
C LYS A 483 -36.75 5.95 3.17
N ASP A 484 -35.56 5.40 3.39
CA ASP A 484 -35.14 4.09 2.89
C ASP A 484 -35.36 3.97 1.36
N GLY A 485 -35.03 5.03 0.61
CA GLY A 485 -35.23 5.15 -0.83
C GLY A 485 -36.68 5.40 -1.29
N VAL A 486 -37.64 5.51 -0.36
CA VAL A 486 -39.05 5.79 -0.67
C VAL A 486 -39.38 7.26 -0.42
N SER A 487 -39.91 7.94 -1.44
CA SER A 487 -40.33 9.35 -1.33
C SER A 487 -41.44 9.52 -0.28
N LEU A 488 -41.15 10.30 0.77
CA LEU A 488 -42.10 10.71 1.81
C LEU A 488 -42.81 12.01 1.44
N ALA A 489 -42.09 12.94 0.80
CA ALA A 489 -42.63 14.21 0.36
C ALA A 489 -41.85 14.73 -0.85
N SER A 490 -42.58 15.23 -1.84
CA SER A 490 -42.06 15.91 -3.04
C SER A 490 -42.75 17.27 -3.19
N GLY A 491 -42.19 18.18 -3.98
CA GLY A 491 -42.80 19.50 -4.18
C GLY A 491 -42.65 20.46 -3.01
N LEU A 492 -41.75 20.20 -2.06
CA LEU A 492 -41.57 21.09 -0.92
C LEU A 492 -40.99 22.42 -1.40
N PRO A 493 -41.61 23.57 -1.10
CA PRO A 493 -41.25 24.84 -1.72
C PRO A 493 -39.86 25.35 -1.31
N SER A 494 -39.27 26.21 -2.14
CA SER A 494 -38.07 26.98 -1.79
C SER A 494 -38.14 27.59 -0.38
N GLY A 495 -37.03 27.51 0.36
CA GLY A 495 -36.92 27.95 1.74
C GLY A 495 -37.48 27.00 2.79
N THR A 496 -37.94 25.80 2.40
CA THR A 496 -38.20 24.71 3.35
C THR A 496 -36.89 24.26 3.97
N THR A 497 -36.84 24.17 5.30
CA THR A 497 -35.65 23.80 6.07
C THR A 497 -35.90 22.65 7.04
N PHE A 498 -37.10 22.06 7.02
CA PHE A 498 -37.45 20.95 7.89
C PHE A 498 -38.62 20.13 7.34
N PHE A 499 -38.73 18.88 7.79
CA PHE A 499 -39.82 17.96 7.51
C PHE A 499 -40.13 17.09 8.73
N THR A 500 -41.40 16.73 8.92
CA THR A 500 -41.87 15.87 10.03
C THR A 500 -42.48 14.58 9.46
N ASP A 501 -41.86 13.43 9.75
CA ASP A 501 -42.48 12.12 9.54
C ASP A 501 -43.41 11.81 10.72
N THR A 502 -44.72 11.77 10.44
CA THR A 502 -45.77 11.59 11.44
C THR A 502 -46.20 10.13 11.63
N SER A 503 -45.57 9.19 10.91
CA SER A 503 -45.85 7.76 11.06
C SER A 503 -44.56 6.92 10.94
N PRO A 504 -43.55 7.20 11.77
CA PRO A 504 -42.33 6.41 11.78
C PRO A 504 -42.62 4.99 12.29
N VAL A 505 -41.95 4.00 11.69
CA VAL A 505 -41.98 2.60 12.12
C VAL A 505 -40.78 2.36 13.03
N PRO A 506 -40.90 1.62 14.15
CA PRO A 506 -39.76 1.26 14.98
C PRO A 506 -38.65 0.56 14.19
N GLY A 507 -37.39 0.87 14.52
CA GLY A 507 -36.20 0.41 13.79
C GLY A 507 -35.30 1.55 13.33
N SER A 508 -34.20 1.21 12.66
CA SER A 508 -33.35 2.19 11.97
C SER A 508 -34.03 2.64 10.66
N ALA A 509 -33.90 3.92 10.34
CA ALA A 509 -34.42 4.53 9.12
C ALA A 509 -33.40 5.52 8.54
N PHE A 510 -33.18 5.45 7.24
CA PHE A 510 -32.30 6.36 6.51
C PHE A 510 -33.12 7.43 5.79
N TYR A 511 -32.99 8.68 6.22
CA TYR A 511 -33.66 9.82 5.60
C TYR A 511 -32.73 10.51 4.63
N GLU A 512 -33.22 10.88 3.47
CA GLU A 512 -32.46 11.62 2.47
C GLU A 512 -33.21 12.87 2.06
N VAL A 513 -32.47 13.94 1.77
CA VAL A 513 -33.02 15.17 1.22
C VAL A 513 -32.29 15.50 -0.08
N VAL A 514 -33.07 15.76 -1.13
CA VAL A 514 -32.57 16.18 -2.44
C VAL A 514 -33.11 17.59 -2.73
N GLY A 515 -32.21 18.50 -3.10
CA GLY A 515 -32.57 19.83 -3.57
C GLY A 515 -32.65 19.85 -5.08
N THR A 516 -33.73 20.37 -5.66
CA THR A 516 -33.88 20.52 -7.11
C THR A 516 -33.84 21.98 -7.50
N SER A 517 -32.95 22.32 -8.45
CA SER A 517 -32.92 23.62 -9.08
C SER A 517 -33.52 23.53 -10.48
N THR A 518 -34.79 23.94 -10.60
CA THR A 518 -35.50 23.90 -11.88
C THR A 518 -34.83 24.82 -12.92
N ASN A 519 -34.24 25.93 -12.46
CA ASN A 519 -33.53 26.87 -13.34
C ASN A 519 -32.17 26.31 -13.82
N CYS A 520 -31.51 25.48 -13.03
CA CYS A 520 -30.29 24.77 -13.46
C CYS A 520 -30.59 23.48 -14.22
N GLY A 521 -31.81 22.93 -14.10
CA GLY A 521 -32.21 21.67 -14.72
C GLY A 521 -31.61 20.42 -14.05
N LEU A 522 -31.15 20.54 -12.80
CA LEU A 522 -30.48 19.47 -12.05
C LEU A 522 -31.03 19.36 -10.62
N SER A 523 -30.85 18.17 -10.06
CA SER A 523 -31.05 17.86 -8.65
C SER A 523 -29.69 17.61 -8.02
N SER A 524 -29.48 18.07 -6.80
CA SER A 524 -28.27 17.78 -6.05
C SER A 524 -28.14 16.28 -5.78
N ALA A 525 -26.93 15.82 -5.48
CA ALA A 525 -26.77 14.54 -4.80
C ALA A 525 -27.61 14.50 -3.51
N PRO A 526 -28.15 13.33 -3.12
CA PRO A 526 -28.89 13.18 -1.87
C PRO A 526 -27.98 13.39 -0.68
N THR A 527 -28.46 14.14 0.32
CA THR A 527 -27.83 14.24 1.63
C THR A 527 -28.59 13.33 2.59
N GLY A 528 -27.90 12.36 3.18
CA GLY A 528 -28.50 11.32 4.01
C GLY A 528 -28.26 11.51 5.52
N LEU A 529 -29.17 10.96 6.33
CA LEU A 529 -29.11 10.91 7.79
C LEU A 529 -29.79 9.63 8.30
N ALA A 530 -29.04 8.78 8.99
CA ALA A 530 -29.60 7.64 9.70
C ALA A 530 -30.19 8.07 11.06
N LEU A 531 -31.38 7.57 11.40
CA LEU A 531 -32.04 7.82 12.68
C LEU A 531 -32.69 6.55 13.22
N THR A 532 -32.67 6.39 14.53
CA THR A 532 -33.34 5.26 15.21
C THR A 532 -34.68 5.68 15.78
N VAL A 533 -35.72 4.92 15.40
CA VAL A 533 -37.05 4.99 16.00
C VAL A 533 -37.13 3.90 17.08
N PRO A 534 -37.36 4.25 18.37
CA PRO A 534 -37.29 3.29 19.47
C PRO A 534 -38.36 2.20 19.36
N ASP A 535 -37.97 0.95 19.64
CA ASP A 535 -38.89 -0.19 19.84
C ASP A 535 -38.81 -0.65 21.31
N ILE A 536 -39.89 -0.45 22.06
CA ILE A 536 -39.97 -0.88 23.47
C ILE A 536 -39.97 -2.41 23.64
N ASN A 537 -40.24 -3.16 22.56
CA ASN A 537 -40.24 -4.63 22.57
C ASN A 537 -38.90 -5.24 22.14
N ALA A 538 -37.93 -4.41 21.74
CA ALA A 538 -36.59 -4.90 21.48
C ALA A 538 -36.05 -5.63 22.73
N THR A 539 -35.28 -6.68 22.51
CA THR A 539 -34.58 -7.42 23.58
C THR A 539 -33.09 -7.14 23.56
N ASP A 540 -32.59 -6.66 22.43
CA ASP A 540 -31.18 -6.48 22.15
C ASP A 540 -31.00 -5.09 21.51
N ILE A 541 -30.17 -4.23 22.11
CA ILE A 541 -29.77 -2.97 21.47
C ILE A 541 -28.37 -3.13 20.91
N ILE A 542 -28.22 -2.74 19.65
CA ILE A 542 -26.93 -2.69 18.98
C ILE A 542 -26.57 -1.22 18.80
N PHE A 543 -25.55 -0.73 19.49
CA PHE A 543 -25.01 0.60 19.26
C PHE A 543 -24.02 0.54 18.11
N ARG A 544 -24.43 1.06 16.96
CA ARG A 544 -23.56 1.24 15.81
C ARG A 544 -22.78 2.53 15.99
N VAL A 545 -21.55 2.40 16.46
CA VAL A 545 -20.62 3.53 16.62
C VAL A 545 -19.56 3.49 15.52
N GLU A 546 -19.23 2.29 15.02
CA GLU A 546 -18.43 2.05 13.83
C GLU A 546 -18.94 2.86 12.62
N ASN A 547 -18.02 3.38 11.80
CA ASN A 547 -18.37 4.02 10.55
C ASN A 547 -18.59 2.97 9.44
N VAL A 548 -19.82 2.86 8.94
CA VAL A 548 -20.24 1.91 7.89
C VAL A 548 -19.57 2.08 6.53
N ALA A 549 -18.69 3.07 6.38
CA ALA A 549 -17.83 3.21 5.20
C ALA A 549 -16.73 2.12 5.13
N GLY A 550 -16.51 1.36 6.21
CA GLY A 550 -15.63 0.21 6.27
C GLY A 550 -16.06 -0.97 5.38
N ALA A 551 -15.15 -1.93 5.23
CA ALA A 551 -15.43 -3.19 4.54
C ALA A 551 -16.27 -4.14 5.40
N VAL A 552 -16.31 -3.91 6.72
CA VAL A 552 -16.98 -4.72 7.73
C VAL A 552 -18.14 -3.93 8.37
N ASP A 553 -19.29 -4.59 8.48
CA ASP A 553 -20.50 -4.04 9.10
C ASP A 553 -20.92 -4.98 10.25
N SER A 554 -20.46 -4.68 11.47
CA SER A 554 -20.71 -5.53 12.64
C SER A 554 -22.13 -5.38 13.16
N ALA A 555 -22.67 -4.17 13.24
CA ALA A 555 -24.02 -3.96 13.74
C ALA A 555 -25.08 -4.54 12.81
N GLY A 556 -24.85 -4.54 11.49
CA GLY A 556 -25.69 -5.24 10.51
C GLY A 556 -25.59 -6.75 10.67
N ALA A 557 -24.37 -7.29 10.76
CA ALA A 557 -24.15 -8.72 10.95
C ALA A 557 -24.75 -9.25 12.26
N LEU A 558 -24.61 -8.52 13.36
CA LEU A 558 -25.24 -8.83 14.65
C LEU A 558 -26.76 -8.77 14.55
N SER A 559 -27.32 -7.74 13.91
CA SER A 559 -28.77 -7.62 13.72
C SER A 559 -29.34 -8.83 12.96
N ASP A 560 -28.67 -9.27 11.90
CA ASP A 560 -29.07 -10.45 11.13
C ASP A 560 -29.01 -11.72 11.97
N ALA A 561 -27.90 -11.96 12.68
CA ALA A 561 -27.72 -13.16 13.50
C ALA A 561 -28.66 -13.21 14.73
N LEU A 562 -28.90 -12.07 15.39
CA LEU A 562 -29.88 -11.95 16.46
C LEU A 562 -31.29 -12.23 15.97
N THR A 563 -31.66 -11.69 14.80
CA THR A 563 -32.97 -11.96 14.18
C THR A 563 -33.11 -13.44 13.82
N ALA A 564 -32.06 -14.05 13.24
CA ALA A 564 -32.05 -15.46 12.86
C ALA A 564 -32.24 -16.40 14.06
N THR A 565 -31.71 -16.03 15.22
CA THR A 565 -31.85 -16.75 16.49
C THR A 565 -33.15 -16.42 17.25
N GLY A 566 -34.05 -15.62 16.64
CA GLY A 566 -35.37 -15.33 17.18
C GLY A 566 -35.41 -14.21 18.22
N ARG A 567 -34.35 -13.40 18.32
CA ARG A 567 -34.28 -12.20 19.15
C ARG A 567 -34.82 -10.99 18.40
N LEU A 568 -35.03 -9.89 19.12
CA LEU A 568 -35.58 -8.64 18.58
C LEU A 568 -34.52 -7.53 18.70
N PRO A 569 -33.56 -7.46 17.75
CA PRO A 569 -32.53 -6.43 17.75
C PRO A 569 -33.08 -5.06 17.33
N LEU A 570 -32.55 -4.01 17.95
CA LEU A 570 -32.74 -2.62 17.56
C LEU A 570 -31.37 -1.95 17.38
N ILE A 571 -31.06 -1.53 16.15
CA ILE A 571 -29.86 -0.74 15.89
C ILE A 571 -30.12 0.71 16.32
N VAL A 572 -29.29 1.19 17.24
CA VAL A 572 -29.20 2.58 17.66
C VAL A 572 -27.94 3.20 17.05
N GLU A 573 -28.15 4.21 16.22
CA GLU A 573 -27.06 4.95 15.60
C GLU A 573 -26.38 5.86 16.63
N GLY A 574 -25.06 5.73 16.79
CA GLY A 574 -24.25 6.52 17.70
C GLY A 574 -24.07 5.94 19.10
N GLN A 575 -23.52 6.76 20.00
CA GLN A 575 -23.02 6.34 21.30
C GLN A 575 -24.14 6.07 22.34
N PRO A 576 -23.97 5.11 23.28
CA PRO A 576 -24.95 4.71 24.29
C PRO A 576 -25.66 5.82 25.09
N GLU A 577 -24.98 6.91 25.42
CA GLU A 577 -25.56 8.06 26.12
C GLU A 577 -26.66 8.79 25.33
N ASN A 578 -26.72 8.55 24.01
CA ASN A 578 -27.73 9.12 23.12
C ASN A 578 -28.92 8.16 22.89
N ALA A 579 -29.00 7.05 23.63
CA ALA A 579 -30.11 6.11 23.54
C ALA A 579 -31.46 6.83 23.69
N PRO A 580 -32.34 6.79 22.67
CA PRO A 580 -33.53 7.63 22.67
C PRO A 580 -34.53 7.19 23.73
N CYS A 581 -35.34 8.14 24.19
CA CYS A 581 -36.54 7.89 25.00
C CYS A 581 -36.36 7.07 26.28
N GLY A 582 -35.17 7.11 26.87
CA GLY A 582 -34.88 6.35 28.09
C GLY A 582 -34.94 4.85 27.86
N LEU A 583 -34.58 4.35 26.66
CA LEU A 583 -34.57 2.91 26.36
C LEU A 583 -33.71 2.09 27.34
N LEU A 584 -32.69 2.70 27.94
CA LEU A 584 -31.82 2.08 28.94
C LEU A 584 -32.29 2.31 30.38
N ASP A 585 -33.34 3.12 30.60
CA ASP A 585 -33.85 3.40 31.93
C ASP A 585 -34.55 2.16 32.55
N PRO A 586 -34.49 1.98 33.86
CA PRO A 586 -35.15 0.84 34.51
C PRO A 586 -36.66 0.79 34.24
N GLY A 587 -37.12 -0.31 33.63
CA GLY A 587 -38.54 -0.64 33.46
C GLY A 587 -39.25 0.10 32.32
N THR A 588 -38.50 0.72 31.41
CA THR A 588 -39.04 1.41 30.22
C THR A 588 -39.06 0.53 28.96
N SER A 589 -38.27 -0.54 28.93
CA SER A 589 -38.04 -1.41 27.76
C SER A 589 -37.89 -2.89 28.15
N ALA A 590 -37.86 -3.78 27.16
CA ALA A 590 -37.60 -5.20 27.31
C ALA A 590 -36.12 -5.59 27.06
N ILE A 591 -35.20 -4.61 27.12
CA ILE A 591 -33.79 -4.83 26.81
C ILE A 591 -33.14 -5.77 27.83
N GLU A 592 -32.50 -6.80 27.31
CA GLU A 592 -31.73 -7.79 28.06
C GLU A 592 -30.23 -7.68 27.78
N ARG A 593 -29.85 -7.16 26.60
CA ARG A 593 -28.46 -7.11 26.13
C ARG A 593 -28.14 -5.82 25.37
N ILE A 594 -26.91 -5.34 25.54
CA ILE A 594 -26.30 -4.28 24.77
C ILE A 594 -25.12 -4.85 23.98
N TRP A 595 -25.08 -4.53 22.70
CA TRP A 595 -24.01 -4.86 21.77
C TRP A 595 -23.39 -3.55 21.29
N TYR A 596 -22.19 -3.21 21.76
CA TYR A 596 -21.46 -2.00 21.36
C TYR A 596 -20.49 -2.34 20.23
N CYS A 597 -20.72 -1.74 19.06
CA CYS A 597 -19.89 -1.90 17.86
C CYS A 597 -19.02 -0.65 17.68
N GLY A 598 -17.80 -0.66 18.22
CA GLY A 598 -16.85 0.46 18.19
C GLY A 598 -16.00 0.55 16.93
N GLY A 599 -15.94 -0.55 16.17
CA GLY A 599 -15.20 -0.68 14.92
C GLY A 599 -13.68 -0.79 15.05
N THR A 600 -13.00 -1.05 13.94
CA THR A 600 -11.53 -1.11 13.81
C THR A 600 -10.98 -0.05 12.84
N PHE A 601 -9.65 0.09 12.76
CA PHE A 601 -9.04 1.07 11.86
C PHE A 601 -9.41 0.80 10.39
N PRO A 602 -9.77 1.83 9.59
CA PRO A 602 -9.70 3.27 9.86
C PRO A 602 -11.00 3.91 10.39
N ASN A 603 -11.99 3.08 10.71
CA ASN A 603 -13.38 3.48 10.98
C ASN A 603 -13.78 3.33 12.46
N ASN A 604 -12.80 3.20 13.34
CA ASN A 604 -13.00 3.01 14.77
C ASN A 604 -13.48 4.30 15.46
N ALA A 605 -14.17 4.10 16.58
CA ALA A 605 -14.68 5.17 17.42
C ALA A 605 -14.43 4.90 18.90
N ALA A 606 -13.73 5.84 19.55
CA ALA A 606 -13.50 5.81 20.98
C ALA A 606 -14.82 5.90 21.78
N MET A 607 -14.93 5.08 22.83
CA MET A 607 -16.07 5.13 23.74
C MET A 607 -16.04 6.42 24.58
N SER A 608 -17.16 7.14 24.63
CA SER A 608 -17.25 8.38 25.40
C SER A 608 -17.39 8.10 26.91
N VAL A 609 -17.01 9.08 27.75
CA VAL A 609 -17.24 9.00 29.21
C VAL A 609 -18.73 8.82 29.52
N GLY A 610 -19.61 9.47 28.75
CA GLY A 610 -21.05 9.32 28.89
C GLY A 610 -21.51 7.90 28.54
N SER A 611 -20.96 7.33 27.49
CA SER A 611 -21.24 5.96 27.03
C SER A 611 -20.81 4.94 28.07
N SER A 612 -19.60 5.10 28.60
CA SER A 612 -19.01 4.22 29.61
C SER A 612 -19.86 4.19 30.88
N LEU A 613 -20.36 5.36 31.32
CA LEU A 613 -21.32 5.43 32.43
C LEU A 613 -22.67 4.77 32.09
N ALA A 614 -23.21 5.00 30.89
CA ALA A 614 -24.49 4.42 30.48
C ALA A 614 -24.43 2.88 30.39
N ILE A 615 -23.33 2.32 29.87
CA ILE A 615 -23.08 0.88 29.83
C ILE A 615 -22.92 0.32 31.25
N ALA A 616 -22.15 1.00 32.13
CA ALA A 616 -21.98 0.56 33.51
C ALA A 616 -23.31 0.56 34.30
N ASP A 617 -24.15 1.57 34.10
CA ASP A 617 -25.49 1.62 34.70
C ASP A 617 -26.39 0.50 34.16
N ALA A 618 -26.35 0.22 32.85
CA ALA A 618 -27.07 -0.89 32.25
C ALA A 618 -26.61 -2.26 32.79
N GLN A 619 -25.30 -2.48 32.90
CA GLN A 619 -24.70 -3.68 33.48
C GLN A 619 -25.22 -3.89 34.91
N PHE A 620 -25.25 -2.84 35.73
CA PHE A 620 -25.74 -2.89 37.10
C PHE A 620 -27.22 -3.32 37.19
N LEU A 621 -28.02 -2.99 36.18
CA LEU A 621 -29.43 -3.40 36.07
C LEU A 621 -29.63 -4.86 35.63
N GLY A 622 -28.55 -5.58 35.34
CA GLY A 622 -28.60 -6.98 34.90
C GLY A 622 -28.56 -7.16 33.39
N ILE A 623 -28.36 -6.08 32.62
CA ILE A 623 -28.25 -6.13 31.16
C ILE A 623 -26.88 -6.70 30.79
N GLY A 624 -26.85 -7.74 29.95
CA GLY A 624 -25.62 -8.31 29.43
C GLY A 624 -24.92 -7.35 28.47
N ILE A 625 -23.61 -7.22 28.59
CA ILE A 625 -22.83 -6.27 27.81
C ILE A 625 -21.87 -7.01 26.89
N TYR A 626 -21.90 -6.64 25.62
CA TYR A 626 -20.90 -6.98 24.62
C TYR A 626 -20.24 -5.70 24.10
N VAL A 627 -18.91 -5.68 24.03
CA VAL A 627 -18.12 -4.58 23.47
C VAL A 627 -17.08 -5.12 22.50
N GLU A 628 -17.08 -4.59 21.28
CA GLU A 628 -15.99 -4.76 20.32
C GLU A 628 -15.36 -3.42 19.92
N ALA A 629 -14.04 -3.37 19.78
CA ALA A 629 -13.29 -2.24 19.23
C ALA A 629 -11.80 -2.57 19.03
N GLY A 630 -11.18 -2.13 17.93
CA GLY A 630 -9.76 -2.38 17.64
C GLY A 630 -8.82 -1.92 18.76
N ASP A 631 -9.01 -0.68 19.19
CA ASP A 631 -7.99 0.07 19.94
C ASP A 631 -8.54 0.70 21.24
N ALA A 632 -9.63 0.14 21.74
CA ALA A 632 -10.34 0.68 22.91
C ALA A 632 -9.62 0.39 24.23
N TRP A 633 -8.59 -0.46 24.27
CA TRP A 633 -7.86 -0.80 25.49
C TRP A 633 -6.41 -0.32 25.44
N GLY A 634 -5.78 -0.30 24.27
CA GLY A 634 -4.38 0.11 24.06
C GLY A 634 -4.19 1.62 23.90
N PHE A 635 -4.64 2.18 22.78
CA PHE A 635 -4.39 3.58 22.41
C PHE A 635 -5.46 4.55 22.90
N ASP A 636 -6.74 4.19 22.75
CA ASP A 636 -7.91 4.97 23.18
C ASP A 636 -8.61 4.26 24.34
N PRO A 637 -7.94 4.14 25.51
CA PRO A 637 -8.42 3.33 26.62
C PRO A 637 -9.82 3.76 27.06
N VAL A 638 -10.71 2.78 27.18
CA VAL A 638 -12.08 2.95 27.70
C VAL A 638 -12.02 3.74 29.02
N ASP A 639 -12.94 4.69 29.17
CA ASP A 639 -13.10 5.42 30.43
C ASP A 639 -13.23 4.46 31.64
N PRO A 640 -12.63 4.79 32.80
CA PRO A 640 -12.56 3.91 33.96
C PRO A 640 -13.88 3.38 34.51
N SER A 641 -15.02 3.98 34.15
CA SER A 641 -16.33 3.53 34.63
C SER A 641 -16.66 2.12 34.11
N PHE A 642 -16.55 1.90 32.80
CA PHE A 642 -16.67 0.58 32.18
C PHE A 642 -15.38 -0.23 32.35
N GLY A 643 -14.20 0.39 32.22
CA GLY A 643 -12.91 -0.32 32.40
C GLY A 643 -12.73 -0.97 33.78
N ALA A 644 -13.45 -0.53 34.82
CA ALA A 644 -13.41 -1.17 36.14
C ALA A 644 -14.32 -2.41 36.30
N ILE A 645 -15.06 -2.75 35.23
CA ILE A 645 -16.07 -3.83 35.19
C ILE A 645 -16.03 -4.64 33.89
N ASP A 646 -15.02 -4.47 33.05
CA ASP A 646 -14.96 -5.09 31.71
C ASP A 646 -14.24 -6.45 31.70
N GLY A 647 -13.55 -6.79 32.80
CA GLY A 647 -12.79 -8.01 32.96
C GLY A 647 -11.42 -8.00 32.26
N VAL A 648 -11.02 -6.88 31.65
CA VAL A 648 -9.76 -6.70 30.95
C VAL A 648 -8.75 -5.97 31.85
N ALA A 649 -7.49 -6.35 31.80
CA ALA A 649 -6.45 -5.72 32.61
C ALA A 649 -6.17 -4.28 32.12
N ASP A 650 -6.04 -3.35 33.07
CA ASP A 650 -5.62 -1.97 32.76
C ASP A 650 -4.23 -1.90 32.11
N GLY A 651 -4.06 -0.96 31.17
CA GLY A 651 -2.77 -0.65 30.56
C GLY A 651 -2.30 -1.69 29.55
N ILE A 652 -3.26 -2.22 28.76
CA ILE A 652 -2.98 -3.03 27.57
C ILE A 652 -2.04 -2.24 26.64
N PHE A 653 -1.12 -2.95 26.00
CA PHE A 653 -0.31 -2.38 24.94
C PHE A 653 -1.04 -2.58 23.62
N ASP A 654 -1.09 -1.50 22.83
CA ASP A 654 -1.50 -1.51 21.42
C ASP A 654 -0.85 -2.67 20.65
N GLY A 655 -1.69 -3.40 19.89
CA GLY A 655 -1.54 -4.81 19.59
C GLY A 655 -1.53 -5.15 18.10
N ASP A 656 -0.52 -5.94 17.73
CA ASP A 656 -0.28 -6.66 16.48
C ASP A 656 -1.44 -6.79 15.46
N ASP A 657 -1.27 -6.12 14.32
CA ASP A 657 -2.18 -6.17 13.18
C ASP A 657 -2.23 -7.51 12.42
N THR A 658 -1.41 -8.51 12.80
CA THR A 658 -1.35 -9.81 12.13
C THR A 658 -2.52 -10.76 12.46
N PHE A 659 -3.52 -10.29 13.20
CA PHE A 659 -4.72 -11.06 13.54
C PHE A 659 -5.58 -11.34 12.31
N LEU A 660 -5.29 -12.43 11.58
CA LEU A 660 -6.02 -12.85 10.37
C LEU A 660 -6.79 -14.15 10.56
N THR A 661 -6.43 -14.92 11.59
CA THR A 661 -7.03 -16.21 11.91
C THR A 661 -7.10 -16.39 13.42
N MET A 662 -8.21 -16.96 13.92
CA MET A 662 -8.50 -17.05 15.35
C MET A 662 -8.88 -18.46 15.82
N ASN A 663 -8.55 -18.77 17.08
CA ASN A 663 -9.03 -19.95 17.80
C ASN A 663 -9.92 -19.50 18.97
N GLY A 664 -11.04 -20.20 19.16
CA GLY A 664 -11.89 -20.02 20.32
C GLY A 664 -11.36 -20.81 21.52
N LEU A 665 -11.59 -20.28 22.72
CA LEU A 665 -11.16 -20.85 23.99
C LEU A 665 -12.35 -21.18 24.89
N ASP A 666 -12.14 -22.07 25.86
CA ASP A 666 -13.10 -22.31 26.93
C ASP A 666 -12.77 -21.40 28.12
N SER A 667 -13.72 -20.53 28.47
CA SER A 667 -13.59 -19.64 29.62
C SER A 667 -13.61 -20.37 30.96
N THR A 668 -14.11 -21.62 31.01
CA THR A 668 -14.45 -22.40 32.21
C THR A 668 -15.57 -21.78 33.07
N PHE A 669 -16.16 -20.67 32.63
CA PHE A 669 -17.22 -19.92 33.33
C PHE A 669 -18.55 -19.93 32.58
N GLY A 670 -18.74 -20.87 31.65
CA GLY A 670 -20.00 -21.08 30.93
C GLY A 670 -20.01 -20.61 29.47
N LEU A 671 -18.94 -19.98 29.00
CA LEU A 671 -18.73 -19.70 27.57
C LEU A 671 -17.60 -20.56 27.02
N ASP A 672 -17.94 -21.54 26.19
CA ASP A 672 -16.99 -22.45 25.52
C ASP A 672 -17.03 -22.22 24.00
N LEU A 673 -15.92 -21.69 23.47
CA LEU A 673 -15.71 -21.44 22.04
C LEU A 673 -14.70 -22.40 21.42
N SER A 674 -14.25 -23.43 22.13
CA SER A 674 -13.20 -24.36 21.71
C SER A 674 -13.51 -25.15 20.43
N ALA A 675 -14.78 -25.16 20.00
CA ALA A 675 -15.20 -25.72 18.73
C ALA A 675 -14.71 -24.92 17.51
N TYR A 676 -14.36 -23.64 17.68
CA TYR A 676 -13.85 -22.78 16.63
C TYR A 676 -12.32 -22.86 16.58
N ALA A 677 -11.77 -23.36 15.47
CA ALA A 677 -10.33 -23.49 15.27
C ALA A 677 -9.94 -22.98 13.88
N ALA A 678 -8.91 -22.14 13.84
CA ALA A 678 -8.40 -21.49 12.63
C ALA A 678 -9.51 -20.85 11.78
N VAL A 679 -10.39 -20.09 12.42
CA VAL A 679 -11.44 -19.33 11.72
C VAL A 679 -10.80 -18.09 11.11
N ASP A 680 -11.06 -17.84 9.82
CA ASP A 680 -10.56 -16.66 9.13
C ASP A 680 -11.28 -15.39 9.64
N TYR A 681 -10.55 -14.28 9.69
CA TYR A 681 -11.07 -12.95 10.03
C TYR A 681 -10.83 -11.98 8.87
N THR A 682 -11.87 -11.21 8.52
CA THR A 682 -11.78 -10.15 7.52
C THR A 682 -11.64 -8.80 8.21
N GLN A 683 -10.52 -8.12 7.94
CA GLN A 683 -10.18 -6.79 8.49
C GLN A 683 -10.72 -5.64 7.62
N ASP A 684 -10.78 -4.45 8.20
CA ASP A 684 -11.45 -3.28 7.63
C ASP A 684 -10.53 -2.46 6.69
N ALA A 685 -9.24 -2.27 7.04
CA ALA A 685 -8.23 -1.61 6.19
C ALA A 685 -7.42 -2.54 5.27
N GLY A 686 -7.87 -3.79 5.09
CA GLY A 686 -7.13 -4.85 4.41
C GLY A 686 -6.15 -5.59 5.32
N ALA A 687 -5.67 -6.77 4.89
CA ALA A 687 -4.93 -7.69 5.76
C ALA A 687 -3.63 -7.09 6.33
N GLY A 688 -3.50 -7.13 7.66
CA GLY A 688 -2.34 -6.66 8.40
C GLY A 688 -2.42 -5.21 8.87
N ASN A 689 -3.61 -4.60 8.97
CA ASN A 689 -3.77 -3.22 9.44
C ASN A 689 -5.20 -2.97 9.96
N ASP A 690 -5.50 -3.35 11.20
CA ASP A 690 -6.84 -3.25 11.81
C ASP A 690 -6.79 -2.75 13.27
N TRP A 691 -5.57 -2.58 13.80
CA TRP A 691 -5.22 -2.12 15.15
C TRP A 691 -5.90 -2.99 16.21
N THR A 692 -5.50 -4.26 16.33
CA THR A 692 -6.14 -5.24 17.22
C THR A 692 -5.40 -5.36 18.56
N ASP A 693 -5.90 -4.73 19.61
CA ASP A 693 -5.47 -4.89 21.00
C ASP A 693 -5.32 -6.35 21.50
N GLN A 694 -4.21 -6.57 22.23
CA GLN A 694 -3.92 -7.85 22.89
C GLN A 694 -4.51 -7.88 24.30
N LEU A 695 -5.74 -8.40 24.41
CA LEU A 695 -6.48 -8.40 25.66
C LEU A 695 -5.94 -9.42 26.67
N VAL A 696 -5.90 -9.01 27.95
CA VAL A 696 -5.51 -9.86 29.08
C VAL A 696 -6.63 -9.85 30.10
N ALA A 697 -7.16 -11.03 30.44
CA ALA A 697 -8.19 -11.14 31.48
C ALA A 697 -7.63 -10.78 32.87
N THR A 698 -8.41 -10.08 33.69
CA THR A 698 -8.03 -9.68 35.04
C THR A 698 -8.94 -10.25 36.13
N THR A 699 -8.36 -10.40 37.32
CA THR A 699 -9.09 -10.82 38.54
C THR A 699 -9.32 -9.66 39.51
N THR A 700 -8.87 -8.46 39.16
CA THR A 700 -8.86 -7.29 40.06
C THR A 700 -10.08 -6.39 39.94
N ASP A 701 -10.92 -6.64 38.94
CA ASP A 701 -12.10 -5.84 38.67
C ASP A 701 -13.17 -5.94 39.75
N SER A 702 -14.00 -4.90 39.83
CA SER A 702 -14.85 -4.66 40.98
C SER A 702 -16.00 -5.65 41.14
N LEU A 703 -16.32 -6.43 40.09
CA LEU A 703 -17.47 -7.34 40.06
C LEU A 703 -17.10 -8.81 40.29
N GLY A 704 -15.86 -9.13 40.66
CA GLY A 704 -15.43 -10.50 40.92
C GLY A 704 -14.15 -10.92 40.21
N PRO A 705 -13.63 -12.12 40.50
CA PRO A 705 -12.39 -12.61 39.93
C PRO A 705 -12.57 -13.44 38.64
N ASP A 706 -13.80 -13.76 38.24
CA ASP A 706 -14.08 -14.81 37.25
C ASP A 706 -14.05 -14.25 35.81
N ALA A 707 -12.86 -13.87 35.33
CA ALA A 707 -12.62 -13.47 33.94
C ALA A 707 -11.62 -14.43 33.26
N ALA A 708 -11.87 -14.75 31.99
CA ALA A 708 -11.01 -15.64 31.20
C ALA A 708 -10.96 -15.22 29.72
N PRO A 709 -9.83 -15.49 29.01
CA PRO A 709 -9.75 -15.28 27.58
C PRO A 709 -10.68 -16.24 26.83
N ILE A 710 -11.28 -15.76 25.74
CA ILE A 710 -12.23 -16.53 24.90
C ILE A 710 -11.81 -16.61 23.43
N TRP A 711 -10.90 -15.74 22.99
CA TRP A 711 -10.30 -15.77 21.65
C TRP A 711 -8.81 -15.55 21.73
N GLU A 712 -8.09 -16.22 20.85
CA GLU A 712 -6.65 -16.02 20.62
C GLU A 712 -6.31 -16.02 19.13
N GLU A 713 -5.19 -15.40 18.79
CA GLU A 713 -4.57 -15.56 17.48
C GLU A 713 -4.22 -17.04 17.26
N SER A 714 -4.40 -17.53 16.03
CA SER A 714 -4.30 -18.94 15.67
C SER A 714 -2.99 -19.66 16.03
N LEU A 715 -1.87 -18.92 16.15
CA LEU A 715 -0.57 -19.44 16.62
C LEU A 715 -0.41 -19.34 18.15
N SER A 716 -1.49 -19.01 18.86
CA SER A 716 -1.60 -18.87 20.32
C SER A 716 -0.58 -17.88 20.89
N THR A 717 -0.37 -16.77 20.19
CA THR A 717 0.62 -15.75 20.56
C THR A 717 0.06 -14.71 21.54
N TYR A 718 -1.21 -14.33 21.38
CA TYR A 718 -1.92 -13.39 22.24
C TYR A 718 -3.44 -13.65 22.20
N SER A 719 -4.15 -13.15 23.22
CA SER A 719 -5.61 -13.20 23.31
C SER A 719 -6.23 -11.90 22.79
N THR A 720 -7.44 -11.98 22.23
CA THR A 720 -8.15 -10.85 21.64
C THR A 720 -9.59 -10.73 22.12
N GLY A 721 -10.01 -11.58 23.06
CA GLY A 721 -11.33 -11.55 23.67
C GLY A 721 -11.33 -12.06 25.10
N VAL A 722 -12.15 -11.47 25.95
CA VAL A 722 -12.34 -11.81 27.37
C VAL A 722 -13.83 -11.95 27.68
N TYR A 723 -14.16 -12.98 28.45
CA TYR A 723 -15.47 -13.13 29.08
C TYR A 723 -15.34 -12.94 30.59
N TYR A 724 -16.22 -12.11 31.15
CA TYR A 724 -16.28 -11.80 32.56
C TYR A 724 -17.61 -12.26 33.18
N SER A 725 -17.55 -13.35 33.93
CA SER A 725 -18.67 -13.89 34.69
C SER A 725 -18.84 -13.14 36.01
N THR A 726 -19.38 -11.92 35.92
CA THR A 726 -19.60 -11.02 37.06
C THR A 726 -20.40 -11.66 38.21
N ASN A 727 -20.11 -11.31 39.47
CA ASN A 727 -20.87 -11.78 40.64
C ASN A 727 -22.23 -11.07 40.80
N ALA A 728 -22.41 -9.92 40.16
CA ALA A 728 -23.60 -9.10 40.23
C ALA A 728 -23.81 -8.31 38.93
N GLY A 729 -25.07 -8.02 38.61
CA GLY A 729 -25.44 -7.40 37.33
C GLY A 729 -25.34 -8.38 36.16
N GLY A 730 -25.29 -7.83 34.95
CA GLY A 730 -25.12 -8.60 33.71
C GLY A 730 -23.69 -9.08 33.50
N LYS A 731 -23.50 -10.08 32.64
CA LYS A 731 -22.15 -10.54 32.27
C LYS A 731 -21.58 -9.67 31.16
N VAL A 732 -20.25 -9.66 31.04
CA VAL A 732 -19.54 -8.81 30.07
C VAL A 732 -18.69 -9.66 29.14
N ILE A 733 -18.77 -9.37 27.84
CA ILE A 733 -17.89 -9.91 26.80
C ILE A 733 -17.19 -8.71 26.15
N CYS A 734 -15.88 -8.77 26.09
CA CYS A 734 -15.04 -7.77 25.44
C CYS A 734 -14.18 -8.44 24.37
N GLN A 735 -14.06 -7.84 23.20
CA GLN A 735 -13.16 -8.31 22.16
C GLN A 735 -12.57 -7.17 21.35
N SER A 736 -11.40 -7.39 20.77
CA SER A 736 -10.69 -6.36 20.01
C SER A 736 -11.00 -6.38 18.51
N TRP A 737 -11.59 -7.45 18.01
CA TRP A 737 -11.92 -7.60 16.58
C TRP A 737 -13.42 -7.44 16.32
N GLU A 738 -13.79 -7.10 15.09
CA GLU A 738 -15.17 -6.82 14.68
C GLU A 738 -15.98 -8.08 14.38
N PHE A 739 -17.17 -8.22 14.99
CA PHE A 739 -18.08 -9.33 14.74
C PHE A 739 -18.40 -9.49 13.25
N GLY A 740 -18.54 -8.38 12.53
CA GLY A 740 -18.81 -8.38 11.09
C GLY A 740 -17.70 -9.03 10.26
N GLY A 741 -16.47 -9.12 10.77
CA GLY A 741 -15.32 -9.75 10.11
C GLY A 741 -15.21 -11.25 10.36
N PHE A 742 -15.95 -11.81 11.33
CA PHE A 742 -15.96 -13.24 11.64
C PHE A 742 -16.53 -14.06 10.48
N THR A 743 -15.75 -15.01 9.95
CA THR A 743 -16.19 -15.84 8.81
C THR A 743 -16.87 -17.16 9.21
N GLY A 744 -16.90 -17.48 10.51
CA GLY A 744 -17.57 -18.67 11.04
C GLY A 744 -19.11 -18.53 11.08
N ASP A 745 -19.77 -19.46 11.77
CA ASP A 745 -21.22 -19.44 11.96
C ASP A 745 -21.63 -18.36 12.98
N ARG A 746 -22.03 -17.19 12.46
CA ARG A 746 -22.42 -16.01 13.25
C ARG A 746 -23.69 -16.26 14.08
N ASP A 747 -24.63 -17.04 13.57
CA ASP A 747 -25.87 -17.36 14.28
C ASP A 747 -25.55 -18.21 15.52
N ALA A 748 -24.67 -19.21 15.34
CA ALA A 748 -24.21 -20.05 16.45
C ALA A 748 -23.39 -19.26 17.48
N LEU A 749 -22.52 -18.36 17.03
CA LEU A 749 -21.71 -17.52 17.94
C LEU A 749 -22.59 -16.57 18.76
N VAL A 750 -23.55 -15.89 18.14
CA VAL A 750 -24.50 -15.01 18.85
C VAL A 750 -25.32 -15.77 19.87
N GLU A 751 -25.75 -17.01 19.58
CA GLU A 751 -26.47 -17.82 20.57
C GLU A 751 -25.61 -18.12 21.80
N LEU A 752 -24.33 -18.46 21.61
CA LEU A 752 -23.38 -18.68 22.70
C LEU A 752 -23.15 -17.42 23.53
N TYR A 753 -22.90 -16.29 22.88
CA TYR A 753 -22.71 -14.99 23.53
C TYR A 753 -23.94 -14.54 24.30
N ALA A 754 -25.13 -14.58 23.67
CA ALA A 754 -26.37 -14.16 24.29
C ALA A 754 -26.76 -15.08 25.47
N THR A 755 -26.47 -16.38 25.35
CA THR A 755 -26.67 -17.33 26.44
C THR A 755 -25.74 -16.99 27.62
N ALA A 756 -24.43 -16.86 27.37
CA ALA A 756 -23.42 -16.48 28.36
C ALA A 756 -23.78 -15.18 29.10
N MET A 757 -24.19 -14.15 28.34
CA MET A 757 -24.63 -12.87 28.87
C MET A 757 -25.86 -12.96 29.79
N ALA A 758 -26.76 -13.92 29.55
CA ALA A 758 -27.89 -14.20 30.41
C ALA A 758 -27.52 -15.01 31.69
N GLY A 759 -26.25 -15.37 31.86
CA GLY A 759 -25.78 -16.28 32.91
C GLY A 759 -26.20 -17.74 32.68
N GLY A 760 -26.73 -18.04 31.49
CA GLY A 760 -26.84 -19.40 30.97
C GLY A 760 -25.59 -19.71 30.16
N GLY A 761 -25.23 -20.96 29.97
CA GLY A 761 -23.98 -21.27 29.29
C GLY A 761 -23.47 -22.56 29.84
N GLY A 762 -23.83 -23.64 29.16
CA GLY A 762 -23.17 -24.90 29.40
C GLY A 762 -21.70 -24.74 29.04
N GLY A 763 -20.87 -24.46 30.05
CA GLY A 763 -19.57 -25.15 30.09
C GLY A 763 -19.82 -26.65 30.01
N PRO A 764 -18.78 -27.48 29.83
CA PRO A 764 -18.96 -28.93 29.83
C PRO A 764 -19.82 -29.29 31.04
N VAL A 765 -20.94 -29.99 30.81
CA VAL A 765 -21.64 -30.64 31.90
C VAL A 765 -20.56 -31.48 32.57
N LEU A 766 -20.11 -31.08 33.77
CA LEU A 766 -19.36 -31.98 34.63
C LEU A 766 -20.15 -33.29 34.59
N PRO A 767 -19.54 -34.42 34.19
CA PRO A 767 -20.28 -35.62 33.86
C PRO A 767 -21.24 -35.96 35.00
N GLU A 768 -22.54 -35.75 34.77
CA GLU A 768 -23.52 -35.93 35.84
C GLU A 768 -23.46 -37.38 36.32
N PHE A 769 -23.46 -37.57 37.63
CA PHE A 769 -23.41 -38.89 38.23
C PHE A 769 -24.35 -39.00 39.42
N ARG A 770 -24.57 -40.24 39.87
CA ARG A 770 -25.17 -40.50 41.18
C ARG A 770 -24.07 -40.90 42.14
N ARG A 771 -23.85 -40.11 43.18
CA ARG A 771 -22.86 -40.44 44.22
C ARG A 771 -23.23 -41.80 44.81
N GLY A 772 -22.26 -42.71 44.89
CA GLY A 772 -22.47 -44.04 45.43
C GLY A 772 -22.65 -45.16 44.40
N ASP A 773 -22.96 -44.88 43.13
CA ASP A 773 -23.11 -45.88 42.06
C ASP A 773 -21.74 -46.19 41.41
N SER A 774 -20.99 -47.09 42.04
CA SER A 774 -19.61 -47.40 41.60
C SER A 774 -19.56 -48.30 40.37
N ASN A 775 -20.61 -49.08 40.10
CA ASN A 775 -20.63 -50.00 38.97
C ASN A 775 -21.35 -49.42 37.74
N GLY A 776 -21.97 -48.24 37.86
CA GLY A 776 -22.64 -47.51 36.79
C GLY A 776 -23.93 -48.16 36.33
N ASP A 777 -24.61 -48.94 37.18
CA ASP A 777 -25.83 -49.69 36.82
C ASP A 777 -27.13 -48.91 37.05
N GLY A 778 -27.03 -47.71 37.63
CA GLY A 778 -28.10 -46.77 37.87
C GLY A 778 -28.73 -46.85 39.26
N GLY A 779 -28.29 -47.76 40.12
CA GLY A 779 -28.89 -47.94 41.44
C GLY A 779 -27.87 -48.04 42.57
N PHE A 780 -27.98 -47.18 43.58
CA PHE A 780 -27.17 -47.29 44.79
C PHE A 780 -27.55 -48.50 45.66
N ASN A 781 -26.74 -49.55 45.64
CA ASN A 781 -26.99 -50.81 46.35
C ASN A 781 -25.70 -51.54 46.78
N ILE A 782 -25.83 -52.80 47.26
CA ILE A 782 -24.67 -53.56 47.76
C ILE A 782 -23.68 -53.94 46.65
N ALA A 783 -24.13 -54.01 45.39
CA ALA A 783 -23.28 -54.30 44.24
C ALA A 783 -22.19 -53.24 44.06
N ASP A 784 -22.47 -51.97 44.39
CA ASP A 784 -21.51 -50.87 44.34
C ASP A 784 -20.38 -51.02 45.33
N ALA A 785 -20.70 -51.37 46.58
CA ALA A 785 -19.70 -51.62 47.60
C ALA A 785 -18.82 -52.82 47.24
N VAL A 786 -19.40 -53.86 46.63
CA VAL A 786 -18.65 -55.04 46.16
C VAL A 786 -17.76 -54.68 44.97
N PHE A 787 -18.26 -53.91 44.01
CA PHE A 787 -17.51 -53.46 42.84
C PHE A 787 -16.30 -52.61 43.24
N LEU A 788 -16.53 -51.61 44.11
CA LEU A 788 -15.49 -50.76 44.67
C LEU A 788 -14.40 -51.57 45.39
N LEU A 789 -14.78 -52.47 46.30
CA LEU A 789 -13.81 -53.30 47.03
C LEU A 789 -13.07 -54.29 46.12
N ALA A 790 -13.71 -54.77 45.06
CA ALA A 790 -13.08 -55.64 44.07
C ALA A 790 -12.01 -54.89 43.27
N GLY A 791 -12.28 -53.64 42.86
CA GLY A 791 -11.31 -52.75 42.23
C GLY A 791 -10.13 -52.42 43.14
N LEU A 792 -10.39 -52.13 44.43
CA LEU A 792 -9.35 -51.77 45.39
C LEU A 792 -8.44 -52.93 45.81
N PHE A 793 -8.98 -54.15 45.97
CA PHE A 793 -8.26 -55.24 46.66
C PHE A 793 -8.19 -56.57 45.90
N SER A 794 -8.99 -56.77 44.86
CA SER A 794 -9.13 -58.08 44.19
C SER A 794 -8.77 -58.05 42.70
N GLY A 795 -8.26 -56.93 42.19
CA GLY A 795 -7.87 -56.77 40.78
C GLY A 795 -9.07 -56.68 39.83
N GLY A 796 -10.24 -56.29 40.33
CA GLY A 796 -11.39 -55.93 39.49
C GLY A 796 -11.15 -54.62 38.72
N PRO A 797 -12.00 -54.30 37.72
CA PRO A 797 -11.93 -53.01 37.03
C PRO A 797 -12.19 -51.86 38.02
N ALA A 798 -11.52 -50.72 37.81
CA ALA A 798 -11.85 -49.48 38.48
C ALA A 798 -13.15 -48.89 37.90
N SER A 799 -13.85 -48.06 38.68
CA SER A 799 -15.01 -47.32 38.18
C SER A 799 -14.59 -46.38 37.05
N ALA A 800 -15.46 -46.25 36.04
CA ALA A 800 -15.30 -45.25 34.99
C ALA A 800 -15.69 -43.83 35.46
N CYS A 801 -16.26 -43.71 36.66
CA CYS A 801 -16.60 -42.46 37.32
C CYS A 801 -16.05 -42.49 38.75
N ALA A 802 -14.98 -41.73 38.99
CA ALA A 802 -14.27 -41.74 40.27
C ALA A 802 -15.11 -41.05 41.34
N ASP A 803 -15.83 -39.99 41.01
CA ASP A 803 -16.68 -39.25 41.95
C ASP A 803 -17.88 -40.07 42.44
N ALA A 804 -18.44 -40.95 41.59
CA ALA A 804 -19.44 -41.91 42.05
C ALA A 804 -18.88 -42.94 43.05
N SER A 805 -17.56 -43.14 43.04
CA SER A 805 -16.85 -44.06 43.95
C SER A 805 -16.33 -43.40 45.22
N ASP A 806 -16.12 -42.09 45.22
CA ASP A 806 -15.91 -41.28 46.42
C ASP A 806 -17.26 -40.99 47.11
N ALA A 807 -17.65 -41.91 47.98
CA ALA A 807 -18.95 -41.91 48.62
C ALA A 807 -19.05 -40.89 49.74
N ASN A 808 -17.92 -40.58 50.38
CA ASN A 808 -17.86 -39.67 51.51
C ASN A 808 -17.26 -38.31 51.18
N ASP A 809 -16.97 -38.08 49.91
CA ASP A 809 -16.67 -36.77 49.32
C ASP A 809 -15.44 -36.13 50.00
N ASP A 810 -14.38 -36.95 50.16
CA ASP A 810 -13.12 -36.52 50.80
C ASP A 810 -11.95 -36.37 49.83
N GLY A 811 -12.21 -36.50 48.53
CA GLY A 811 -11.26 -36.38 47.43
C GLY A 811 -10.40 -37.62 47.23
N GLY A 812 -10.86 -38.80 47.66
CA GLY A 812 -10.06 -40.02 47.55
C GLY A 812 -10.83 -41.34 47.60
N VAL A 813 -10.84 -42.08 46.49
CA VAL A 813 -11.47 -43.41 46.42
C VAL A 813 -10.67 -44.48 47.20
N ASN A 814 -11.17 -44.89 48.35
CA ASN A 814 -10.53 -45.85 49.25
C ASN A 814 -11.53 -46.73 50.05
N ILE A 815 -11.06 -47.38 51.14
CA ILE A 815 -11.90 -48.28 51.94
C ILE A 815 -12.94 -47.51 52.78
N ALA A 816 -12.68 -46.24 53.10
CA ALA A 816 -13.61 -45.37 53.81
C ALA A 816 -14.93 -45.22 53.04
N ASP A 817 -14.87 -45.12 51.71
CA ASP A 817 -16.03 -45.03 50.83
C ASP A 817 -16.90 -46.28 50.92
N ALA A 818 -16.29 -47.47 50.88
CA ALA A 818 -17.03 -48.72 51.03
C ALA A 818 -17.71 -48.82 52.40
N ILE A 819 -17.05 -48.34 53.46
CA ILE A 819 -17.64 -48.28 54.81
C ILE A 819 -18.80 -47.28 54.84
N PHE A 820 -18.64 -46.12 54.21
CA PHE A 820 -19.65 -45.08 54.13
C PHE A 820 -20.90 -45.57 53.38
N LYS A 821 -20.73 -46.17 52.19
CA LYS A 821 -21.82 -46.78 51.40
C LYS A 821 -22.60 -47.83 52.20
N LEU A 822 -21.89 -48.76 52.87
CA LEU A 822 -22.54 -49.82 53.67
C LEU A 822 -23.23 -49.26 54.93
N ALA A 823 -22.68 -48.21 55.53
CA ALA A 823 -23.30 -47.53 56.67
C ALA A 823 -24.60 -46.84 56.25
N THR A 824 -24.62 -46.15 55.11
CA THR A 824 -25.82 -45.54 54.52
C THR A 824 -26.88 -46.59 54.18
N LEU A 825 -26.49 -47.74 53.60
CA LEU A 825 -27.42 -48.81 53.19
C LEU A 825 -28.04 -49.59 54.37
N PHE A 826 -27.26 -49.92 55.41
CA PHE A 826 -27.68 -50.92 56.41
C PHE A 826 -27.70 -50.43 57.85
N SER A 827 -26.99 -49.35 58.17
CA SER A 827 -26.77 -48.92 59.57
C SER A 827 -27.39 -47.57 59.89
N GLY A 828 -28.13 -46.96 58.96
CA GLY A 828 -28.71 -45.62 59.13
C GLY A 828 -27.64 -44.53 59.24
N GLY A 829 -26.50 -44.71 58.55
CA GLY A 829 -25.47 -43.70 58.43
C GLY A 829 -25.95 -42.45 57.68
N PRO A 830 -25.11 -41.40 57.58
CA PRO A 830 -25.42 -40.21 56.79
C PRO A 830 -25.85 -40.55 55.37
N VAL A 831 -26.77 -39.75 54.81
CA VAL A 831 -27.05 -39.80 53.36
C VAL A 831 -25.80 -39.36 52.61
N LEU A 832 -25.64 -39.86 51.38
CA LEU A 832 -24.50 -39.47 50.55
C LEU A 832 -24.54 -37.95 50.29
N PRO A 833 -23.39 -37.26 50.31
CA PRO A 833 -23.27 -35.88 49.84
C PRO A 833 -23.84 -35.71 48.43
N ALA A 834 -24.24 -34.49 48.08
CA ALA A 834 -24.74 -34.18 46.75
C ALA A 834 -23.70 -34.58 45.67
N PRO A 835 -24.10 -35.05 44.48
CA PRO A 835 -25.48 -35.14 43.94
C PRO A 835 -26.36 -36.23 44.57
N GLY A 836 -25.79 -37.08 45.43
CA GLY A 836 -26.52 -38.10 46.18
C GLY A 836 -26.83 -39.35 45.36
N SER A 837 -27.55 -40.31 45.96
CA SER A 837 -27.78 -41.63 45.37
C SER A 837 -29.00 -41.74 44.43
N VAL A 838 -29.76 -40.65 44.25
CA VAL A 838 -31.07 -40.67 43.59
C VAL A 838 -31.08 -39.78 42.35
N ASP A 839 -30.67 -38.53 42.50
CA ASP A 839 -30.67 -37.56 41.42
C ASP A 839 -29.29 -37.55 40.75
N CYS A 840 -29.29 -37.38 39.43
CA CYS A 840 -28.07 -37.07 38.71
C CYS A 840 -27.74 -35.59 38.89
N GLY A 841 -26.46 -35.30 39.08
CA GLY A 841 -25.97 -33.93 39.13
C GLY A 841 -24.45 -33.88 39.08
N PRO A 842 -23.90 -32.67 38.93
CA PRO A 842 -22.46 -32.44 39.02
C PRO A 842 -21.98 -32.60 40.47
N ASP A 843 -20.66 -32.74 40.65
CA ASP A 843 -20.04 -32.65 41.99
C ASP A 843 -20.08 -31.19 42.47
N PRO A 844 -20.82 -30.85 43.55
CA PRO A 844 -20.89 -29.46 44.04
C PRO A 844 -19.65 -28.99 44.78
N THR A 845 -18.70 -29.90 45.04
CA THR A 845 -17.47 -29.68 45.79
C THR A 845 -16.23 -30.00 44.97
N ASP A 846 -16.35 -29.98 43.63
CA ASP A 846 -15.32 -30.26 42.62
C ASP A 846 -14.07 -29.37 42.78
N THR A 847 -13.26 -29.72 43.76
CA THR A 847 -12.06 -28.99 44.22
C THR A 847 -10.85 -29.91 44.31
N ASP A 848 -11.03 -31.18 43.97
CA ASP A 848 -10.00 -32.21 43.94
C ASP A 848 -9.70 -32.67 42.50
N ALA A 849 -9.06 -33.83 42.35
CA ALA A 849 -8.58 -34.32 41.05
C ALA A 849 -9.33 -35.58 40.57
N LEU A 850 -10.38 -35.98 41.30
CA LEU A 850 -11.31 -37.00 40.86
C LEU A 850 -12.25 -36.40 39.81
N ASP A 851 -12.65 -37.25 38.86
CA ASP A 851 -13.53 -36.86 37.76
C ASP A 851 -14.28 -38.11 37.25
N CYS A 852 -15.32 -37.88 36.46
CA CYS A 852 -16.13 -38.91 35.83
C CYS A 852 -15.87 -39.06 34.32
N ALA A 853 -14.80 -39.80 33.99
CA ALA A 853 -14.43 -40.09 32.60
C ALA A 853 -15.57 -40.66 31.73
N SER A 854 -16.50 -41.43 32.31
CA SER A 854 -17.80 -41.72 31.70
C SER A 854 -18.83 -42.19 32.74
N TYR A 855 -20.03 -41.60 32.72
CA TYR A 855 -21.17 -42.06 33.49
C TYR A 855 -22.47 -41.87 32.69
N ASN A 856 -23.34 -42.89 32.66
CA ASN A 856 -24.60 -42.80 31.93
C ASN A 856 -25.75 -42.64 32.92
N CYS A 857 -26.24 -41.41 33.06
CA CYS A 857 -27.35 -41.10 33.95
C CYS A 857 -28.65 -41.82 33.50
N PRO A 858 -29.19 -42.75 34.31
CA PRO A 858 -30.31 -43.61 33.92
C PRO A 858 -31.70 -43.08 34.29
#